data_AF-A0A4Y7TTY6-F1
#
_entry.id   AF-A0A4Y7TTY6-F1
#
_cell.length_a   1.000
_cell.length_b   1.000
_cell.length_c   1.000
_cell.angle_alpha   90.00
_cell.angle_beta   90.00
_cell.angle_gamma   90.00
#
_symmetry.space_group_name_H-M   'P 1'
#
loop_
_entity.id
_entity.type
_entity.pdbx_description
1 polymer ?
#
loop_
_entity_poly.entity_id
_entity_poly.type
_entity_poly.pdbx_seq_one_letter_code
_entity_poly.pdbx_strand_id
1 'polypeptide(L)'
;MASTTDPGSSSGVSPILSLPHELLFEIVSDVDDTGDLRSLALTCKNLKSHVIPEHIEYRVLNVRAFHPVVFAHLARRTDLAQNIREVHISEKHNYTRGDRMPQRLVDMALDGNAKLNGSADERVKVINVCKALRSMSRLRSFTWEWNGCVYKDATGQRREIKPTGETRFEDAILAEVCRKSTLEHFGLNGPFGGHVDGPSFDNKYEYPVWHLSNLTSLELFNHTWLKPANVLPLCIMLSRCPELECITIPLEFKHLSVVRFPKLKRAKLELVSGATSSVDPAAVAFIENHPGLEELSWFPLSNPRFRKGTLPNLKRLRSNGGVLTALLEADARVEEGSQALVGQLVSVAVVPPLTAPAPATSLTVGASKRSKKRLTMIQEADAEEDGSGGRGEDSDEGGATPGPSARFELISEDHETVPGSSSSTASEEASAQYVTVPAITVSAPPTTPTSLATNQEGLRPFESLDVISLTASTLLSFAPSGMDRNALQHLSLDMFGDIQEMYDLADMFPNIRWLNLPPRYYPPLPREPVKLTIDDILAIVPRFTHLEILKGCALWSAVGDDTEEGKQRVHDAIGSLVQLCPKLREVSHNEWYDKRKGFMRVVVERRFVKVPRGTTTFDGSAEEGQEMEEIEVASYGIKKPFFK
;
A
#
# COMPACT_ATOMS: atom_id res chain seq x y z
N MET A 1 72.42 14.13 22.68
CA MET A 1 71.32 14.09 21.68
C MET A 1 70.02 14.25 22.46
N ALA A 2 69.48 15.48 22.47
CA ALA A 2 68.31 15.86 23.25
C ALA A 2 67.05 15.75 22.38
N SER A 3 66.07 15.02 22.88
CA SER A 3 64.72 14.87 22.30
C SER A 3 63.90 16.11 22.66
N THR A 4 63.58 16.93 21.65
CA THR A 4 62.64 18.04 21.74
C THR A 4 61.21 17.49 21.84
N THR A 5 60.68 17.46 23.06
CA THR A 5 59.25 17.29 23.33
C THR A 5 58.50 18.53 22.86
N ASP A 6 57.62 18.36 21.88
CA ASP A 6 56.78 19.42 21.30
C ASP A 6 55.47 19.53 22.11
N PRO A 7 55.31 20.55 22.98
CA PRO A 7 54.16 20.69 23.85
C PRO A 7 53.12 21.58 23.17
N GLY A 8 52.47 21.11 22.11
CA GLY A 8 51.63 22.01 21.29
C GLY A 8 50.46 21.41 20.53
N SER A 9 50.41 20.11 20.24
CA SER A 9 49.26 19.54 19.53
C SER A 9 48.20 19.08 20.52
N SER A 10 47.48 20.03 21.14
CA SER A 10 46.19 19.70 21.75
C SER A 10 45.28 19.22 20.63
N SER A 11 45.19 17.90 20.46
CA SER A 11 44.24 17.27 19.54
C SER A 11 42.85 17.72 19.96
N GLY A 12 42.33 18.74 19.28
CA GLY A 12 41.05 19.36 19.61
C GLY A 12 39.95 18.33 19.46
N VAL A 13 39.56 17.73 20.58
CA VAL A 13 38.37 16.88 20.65
C VAL A 13 37.20 17.78 20.28
N SER A 14 36.40 17.36 19.29
CA SER A 14 35.25 18.13 18.85
C SER A 14 34.38 18.51 20.06
N PRO A 15 33.93 19.77 20.22
CA PRO A 15 33.15 20.21 21.38
C PRO A 15 31.93 19.33 21.65
N ILE A 16 31.30 18.77 20.61
CA ILE A 16 30.15 17.86 20.77
C ILE A 16 30.52 16.54 21.47
N LEU A 17 31.75 16.05 21.27
CA LEU A 17 32.26 14.83 21.91
C LEU A 17 32.75 15.09 23.35
N SER A 18 32.82 16.36 23.76
CA SER A 18 33.10 16.74 25.14
C SER A 18 31.84 16.81 26.01
N LEU A 19 30.66 16.71 25.40
CA LEU A 19 29.40 16.66 26.13
C LEU A 19 29.27 15.33 26.90
N PRO A 20 28.67 15.35 28.10
CA PRO A 20 28.22 14.13 28.77
C PRO A 20 27.34 13.29 27.84
N HIS A 21 27.45 11.97 27.98
CA HIS A 21 26.79 11.02 27.09
C HIS A 21 25.26 11.18 27.11
N GLU A 22 24.69 11.56 28.25
CA GLU A 22 23.27 11.81 28.44
C GLU A 22 22.76 12.99 27.60
N LEU A 23 23.53 14.08 27.54
CA LEU A 23 23.17 15.25 26.73
C LEU A 23 23.32 14.95 25.24
N LEU A 24 24.38 14.22 24.88
CA LEU A 24 24.55 13.77 23.51
C LEU A 24 23.38 12.88 23.07
N PHE A 25 22.96 11.93 23.91
CA PHE A 25 21.84 11.05 23.64
C PHE A 25 20.52 11.82 23.47
N GLU A 26 20.27 12.82 24.31
CA GLU A 26 19.06 13.66 24.20
C GLU A 26 19.06 14.44 22.87
N ILE A 27 20.18 15.09 22.53
CA ILE A 27 20.35 15.81 21.26
C ILE A 27 20.12 14.87 20.06
N VAL A 28 20.68 13.66 20.12
CA VAL A 28 20.52 12.67 19.04
C VAL A 28 19.08 12.14 19.00
N SER A 29 18.41 11.98 20.14
CA SER A 29 17.00 11.53 20.19
C SER A 29 16.04 12.51 19.49
N ASP A 30 16.39 13.80 19.52
CA ASP A 30 15.65 14.88 18.87
C ASP A 30 15.78 14.92 17.34
N VAL A 31 16.80 14.28 16.77
CA VAL A 31 16.91 14.15 15.31
C VAL A 31 15.88 13.13 14.82
N ASP A 32 14.82 13.61 14.18
CA ASP A 32 13.74 12.74 13.72
C ASP A 32 14.15 11.91 12.50
N ASP A 33 14.86 12.52 11.53
CA ASP A 33 15.21 11.86 10.28
C ASP A 33 16.33 10.82 10.43
N THR A 34 16.12 9.64 9.84
CA THR A 34 17.11 8.55 9.89
C THR A 34 18.32 8.83 9.00
N GLY A 35 18.15 9.60 7.92
CA GLY A 35 19.23 10.03 7.03
C GLY A 35 20.20 10.99 7.73
N ASP A 36 19.67 11.94 8.50
CA ASP A 36 20.45 12.86 9.33
C ASP A 36 21.19 12.12 10.45
N LEU A 37 20.52 11.19 11.15
CA LEU A 37 21.18 10.32 12.12
C LEU A 37 22.32 9.51 11.50
N ARG A 38 22.12 8.99 10.28
CA ARG A 38 23.17 8.27 9.54
C ARG A 38 24.32 9.19 9.19
N SER A 39 24.04 10.40 8.72
CA SER A 39 25.06 11.40 8.40
C SER A 39 25.87 11.75 9.65
N LEU A 40 25.21 11.97 10.78
CA LEU A 40 25.84 12.19 12.08
C LEU A 40 26.71 11.01 12.50
N ALA A 41 26.21 9.77 12.38
CA ALA A 41 26.96 8.55 12.69
C ALA A 41 28.21 8.37 11.79
N LEU A 42 28.21 8.92 10.58
CA LEU A 42 29.34 8.84 9.66
C LEU A 42 30.43 9.89 9.92
N THR A 43 30.17 10.89 10.76
CA THR A 43 31.16 11.95 11.06
C THR A 43 32.38 11.44 11.84
N CYS A 44 32.19 10.52 12.80
CA CYS A 44 33.28 9.92 13.56
C CYS A 44 32.93 8.53 14.13
N LYS A 45 33.96 7.75 14.50
CA LYS A 45 33.77 6.38 15.04
C LYS A 45 33.00 6.35 16.36
N ASN A 46 33.15 7.38 17.20
CA ASN A 46 32.48 7.46 18.51
C ASN A 46 30.97 7.71 18.34
N LEU A 47 30.57 8.67 17.50
CA LEU A 47 29.15 8.85 17.16
C LEU A 47 28.58 7.62 16.49
N LYS A 48 29.34 6.95 15.60
CA LYS A 48 28.92 5.69 14.99
C LYS A 48 28.59 4.60 16.03
N SER A 49 29.38 4.48 17.10
CA SER A 49 29.19 3.46 18.13
C SER A 49 28.00 3.71 19.04
N HIS A 50 27.50 4.95 19.14
CA HIS A 50 26.31 5.29 19.94
C HIS A 50 25.05 5.43 19.06
N VAL A 51 25.12 6.28 18.03
CA VAL A 51 23.97 6.64 17.19
C VAL A 51 23.36 5.43 16.47
N ILE A 52 24.19 4.51 15.95
CA ILE A 52 23.65 3.33 15.25
C ILE A 52 22.88 2.39 16.18
N PRO A 53 23.52 1.79 17.20
CA PRO A 53 22.84 0.83 18.05
C PRO A 53 21.74 1.45 18.90
N GLU A 54 21.82 2.72 19.31
CA GLU A 54 20.86 3.27 20.28
C GLU A 54 19.71 4.08 19.64
N HIS A 55 19.91 4.60 18.42
CA HIS A 55 18.91 5.45 17.75
C HIS A 55 18.50 4.92 16.38
N ILE A 56 19.43 4.66 15.45
CA ILE A 56 19.08 4.26 14.07
C ILE A 56 18.37 2.90 14.03
N GLU A 57 18.84 1.92 14.81
CA GLU A 57 18.18 0.61 14.93
C GLU A 57 16.80 0.70 15.60
N TYR A 58 16.60 1.72 16.44
CA TYR A 58 15.36 1.93 17.20
C TYR A 58 14.43 2.97 16.55
N ARG A 59 14.74 3.54 15.37
CA ARG A 59 13.87 4.56 14.77
C ARG A 59 12.59 4.00 14.16
N VAL A 60 12.74 2.91 13.42
CA VAL A 60 11.67 2.23 12.68
C VAL A 60 11.70 0.76 13.05
N LEU A 61 10.64 0.30 13.68
CA LEU A 61 10.43 -1.11 14.00
C LEU A 61 9.52 -1.71 12.92
N ASN A 62 10.05 -2.61 12.10
CA ASN A 62 9.27 -3.41 11.18
C ASN A 62 9.42 -4.89 11.54
N VAL A 63 8.33 -5.52 11.94
CA VAL A 63 8.33 -6.91 12.39
C VAL A 63 7.21 -7.70 11.75
N ARG A 64 7.56 -8.89 11.28
CA ARG A 64 6.59 -9.90 10.89
C ARG A 64 6.11 -10.65 12.12
N ALA A 65 4.80 -10.59 12.36
CA ALA A 65 4.12 -10.97 13.58
C ALA A 65 4.67 -10.25 14.82
N PHE A 66 4.06 -10.49 15.98
CA PHE A 66 4.63 -10.06 17.24
C PHE A 66 5.88 -10.86 17.56
N HIS A 67 7.06 -10.30 17.27
CA HIS A 67 8.33 -10.93 17.61
C HIS A 67 8.56 -10.85 19.14
N PRO A 68 8.36 -11.94 19.91
CA PRO A 68 8.24 -11.84 21.37
C PRO A 68 9.50 -11.29 22.03
N VAL A 69 10.67 -11.71 21.54
CA VAL A 69 12.00 -11.26 22.03
C VAL A 69 12.16 -9.74 21.92
N VAL A 70 11.74 -9.15 20.80
CA VAL A 70 11.96 -7.71 20.55
C VAL A 70 11.04 -6.87 21.42
N PHE A 71 9.78 -7.27 21.58
CA PHE A 71 8.87 -6.55 22.47
C PHE A 71 9.21 -6.74 23.95
N ALA A 72 9.73 -7.91 24.35
CA ALA A 72 10.25 -8.11 25.71
C ALA A 72 11.45 -7.21 25.99
N HIS A 73 12.37 -7.13 25.02
CA HIS A 73 13.51 -6.22 25.07
C HIS A 73 13.06 -4.76 25.22
N LEU A 74 12.15 -4.30 24.36
CA LEU A 74 11.65 -2.91 24.38
C LEU A 74 10.82 -2.60 25.63
N ALA A 75 10.08 -3.57 26.16
CA ALA A 75 9.36 -3.42 27.42
C ALA A 75 10.31 -3.24 28.61
N ARG A 76 11.50 -3.84 28.56
CA ARG A 76 12.55 -3.74 29.59
C ARG A 76 13.41 -2.48 29.41
N ARG A 77 13.78 -2.15 28.18
CA ARG A 77 14.61 -1.00 27.79
C ARG A 77 13.74 0.17 27.33
N THR A 78 13.01 0.76 28.27
CA THR A 78 12.12 1.90 28.01
C THR A 78 12.86 3.12 27.45
N ASP A 79 14.12 3.29 27.82
CA ASP A 79 15.08 4.28 27.34
C ASP A 79 15.38 4.18 25.83
N LEU A 80 15.31 2.96 25.28
CA LEU A 80 15.48 2.71 23.85
C LEU A 80 14.13 2.70 23.12
N ALA A 81 13.07 2.20 23.77
CA ALA A 81 11.73 2.19 23.18
C ALA A 81 11.20 3.59 22.89
N GLN A 82 11.53 4.59 23.71
CA GLN A 82 11.18 6.00 23.43
C GLN A 82 11.79 6.54 22.13
N ASN A 83 12.83 5.89 21.56
CA ASN A 83 13.43 6.26 20.28
C ASN A 83 12.66 5.69 19.07
N ILE A 84 11.62 4.89 19.27
CA ILE A 84 10.78 4.41 18.16
C ILE A 84 9.82 5.52 17.70
N ARG A 85 9.81 5.79 16.39
CA ARG A 85 8.88 6.72 15.74
C ARG A 85 7.89 6.00 14.84
N GLU A 86 8.25 4.83 14.33
CA GLU A 86 7.39 4.04 13.46
C GLU A 86 7.34 2.58 13.90
N VAL A 87 6.14 2.01 13.94
CA VAL A 87 5.91 0.60 14.21
C VAL A 87 5.06 0.03 13.08
N HIS A 88 5.60 -0.96 12.39
CA HIS A 88 4.96 -1.70 11.31
C HIS A 88 4.92 -3.18 11.71
N ILE A 89 3.73 -3.72 11.87
CA ILE A 89 3.50 -5.12 12.23
C ILE A 89 2.78 -5.78 11.06
N SER A 90 3.41 -6.72 10.39
CA SER A 90 2.82 -7.41 9.24
C SER A 90 2.68 -8.91 9.51
N GLU A 91 1.94 -9.63 8.68
CA GLU A 91 1.85 -11.09 8.78
C GLU A 91 3.21 -11.79 8.59
N LYS A 92 3.34 -13.01 9.13
CA LYS A 92 4.56 -13.83 9.00
C LYS A 92 5.00 -14.03 7.54
N HIS A 93 4.04 -14.12 6.63
CA HIS A 93 4.26 -14.37 5.20
C HIS A 93 4.27 -13.10 4.35
N ASN A 94 4.09 -11.93 4.97
CA ASN A 94 4.18 -10.67 4.26
C ASN A 94 5.65 -10.24 4.20
N TYR A 95 6.27 -10.36 3.02
CA TYR A 95 7.63 -9.85 2.79
C TYR A 95 7.64 -8.60 1.91
N THR A 96 6.53 -7.87 1.81
CA THR A 96 6.52 -6.57 1.13
C THR A 96 7.47 -5.59 1.83
N ARG A 97 7.60 -5.67 3.15
CA ARG A 97 8.59 -4.91 3.92
C ARG A 97 9.57 -5.87 4.59
N GLY A 98 10.87 -5.61 4.45
CA GLY A 98 11.91 -6.39 5.12
C GLY A 98 11.95 -6.09 6.61
N ASP A 99 12.09 -7.11 7.46
CA ASP A 99 12.19 -6.91 8.91
C ASP A 99 13.30 -5.91 9.25
N ARG A 100 12.97 -4.98 10.14
CA ARG A 100 13.89 -4.03 10.73
C ARG A 100 13.67 -4.05 12.23
N MET A 101 14.53 -4.78 12.92
CA MET A 101 14.50 -4.91 14.37
C MET A 101 15.90 -4.63 14.94
N PRO A 102 15.99 -4.08 16.15
CA PRO A 102 17.26 -3.95 16.84
C PRO A 102 17.94 -5.31 17.02
N GLN A 103 19.27 -5.32 16.89
CA GLN A 103 20.05 -6.57 17.03
C GLN A 103 21.14 -6.43 18.10
N ARG A 104 21.82 -5.28 18.16
CA ARG A 104 23.07 -5.16 18.93
C ARG A 104 22.89 -5.13 20.44
N LEU A 105 21.80 -4.53 20.90
CA LEU A 105 21.54 -4.35 22.34
C LEU A 105 20.52 -5.36 22.89
N VAL A 106 20.04 -6.28 22.05
CA VAL A 106 19.11 -7.34 22.48
C VAL A 106 19.88 -8.39 23.25
N ASP A 107 19.49 -8.60 24.51
CA ASP A 107 20.12 -9.61 25.36
C ASP A 107 19.42 -10.94 25.13
N MET A 108 20.01 -11.81 24.31
CA MET A 108 19.39 -13.09 23.99
C MET A 108 19.25 -14.04 25.19
N ALA A 109 20.04 -13.85 26.26
CA ALA A 109 19.91 -14.66 27.47
C ALA A 109 18.67 -14.25 28.28
N LEU A 110 18.40 -12.95 28.36
CA LEU A 110 17.24 -12.41 29.09
C LEU A 110 15.97 -12.35 28.21
N ASP A 111 16.08 -11.71 27.06
CA ASP A 111 14.97 -11.41 26.15
C ASP A 111 14.59 -12.65 25.31
N GLY A 112 15.50 -13.62 25.14
CA GLY A 112 15.25 -14.89 24.46
C GLY A 112 14.48 -15.91 25.29
N ASN A 113 14.36 -15.71 26.61
CA ASN A 113 13.69 -16.65 27.50
C ASN A 113 12.19 -16.75 27.18
N ALA A 114 11.75 -17.92 26.72
CA ALA A 114 10.39 -18.20 26.26
C ALA A 114 9.29 -17.84 27.27
N LYS A 115 9.59 -17.96 28.58
CA LYS A 115 8.65 -17.62 29.67
C LYS A 115 8.51 -16.11 29.86
N LEU A 116 9.60 -15.36 29.71
CA LEU A 116 9.61 -13.92 29.94
C LEU A 116 9.14 -13.15 28.71
N ASN A 117 9.46 -13.65 27.52
CA ASN A 117 9.13 -12.96 26.28
C ASN A 117 7.72 -13.24 25.76
N GLY A 118 7.06 -14.28 26.27
CA GLY A 118 5.70 -14.66 25.86
C GLY A 118 5.67 -15.52 24.59
N SER A 119 6.78 -16.17 24.21
CA SER A 119 6.78 -17.17 23.15
C SER A 119 5.83 -18.34 23.44
N ALA A 120 5.64 -18.68 24.73
CA ALA A 120 4.74 -19.74 25.18
C ALA A 120 3.37 -19.23 25.68
N ASP A 121 3.26 -17.93 26.02
CA ASP A 121 2.06 -17.32 26.60
C ASP A 121 1.77 -15.99 25.91
N GLU A 122 0.67 -15.97 25.15
CA GLU A 122 0.23 -14.78 24.43
C GLU A 122 -0.10 -13.61 25.37
N ARG A 123 -0.59 -13.87 26.59
CA ARG A 123 -0.87 -12.79 27.55
C ARG A 123 0.39 -12.05 27.92
N VAL A 124 1.49 -12.77 28.18
CA VAL A 124 2.81 -12.18 28.47
C VAL A 124 3.33 -11.41 27.26
N LYS A 125 3.18 -11.98 26.05
CA LYS A 125 3.54 -11.31 24.79
C LYS A 125 2.82 -9.97 24.64
N VAL A 126 1.51 -9.95 24.87
CA VAL A 126 0.68 -8.73 24.78
C VAL A 126 1.05 -7.72 25.86
N ILE A 127 1.31 -8.16 27.10
CA ILE A 127 1.79 -7.26 28.17
C ILE A 127 3.10 -6.59 27.76
N ASN A 128 4.03 -7.34 27.17
CA ASN A 128 5.30 -6.79 26.68
C ASN A 128 5.07 -5.79 25.55
N VAL A 129 4.20 -6.09 24.58
CA VAL A 129 3.82 -5.15 23.50
C VAL A 129 3.23 -3.86 24.09
N CYS A 130 2.27 -3.95 25.02
CA CYS A 130 1.66 -2.78 25.64
C CYS A 130 2.68 -1.95 26.45
N LYS A 131 3.58 -2.59 27.21
CA LYS A 131 4.65 -1.89 27.96
C LYS A 131 5.62 -1.18 27.03
N ALA A 132 6.03 -1.83 25.94
CA ALA A 132 6.88 -1.24 24.92
C ALA A 132 6.18 -0.03 24.30
N LEU A 133 4.96 -0.20 23.76
CA LEU A 133 4.19 0.87 23.12
C LEU A 133 3.95 2.05 24.07
N ARG A 134 3.66 1.81 25.34
CA ARG A 134 3.52 2.87 26.35
C ARG A 134 4.77 3.75 26.44
N SER A 135 5.95 3.14 26.34
CA SER A 135 7.25 3.83 26.40
C SER A 135 7.62 4.55 25.10
N MET A 136 6.97 4.23 23.97
CA MET A 136 7.15 4.93 22.69
C MET A 136 6.39 6.28 22.70
N SER A 137 6.89 7.26 23.46
CA SER A 137 6.22 8.56 23.67
C SER A 137 6.16 9.42 22.41
N ARG A 138 7.08 9.19 21.45
CA ARG A 138 7.21 9.94 20.19
C ARG A 138 6.76 9.13 18.96
N LEU A 139 5.91 8.12 19.16
CA LEU A 139 5.39 7.30 18.06
C LEU A 139 4.56 8.17 17.10
N ARG A 140 4.96 8.22 15.83
CA ARG A 140 4.28 8.98 14.76
C ARG A 140 3.52 8.10 13.79
N SER A 141 4.00 6.89 13.54
CA SER A 141 3.38 5.95 12.62
C SER A 141 3.14 4.60 13.27
N PHE A 142 1.92 4.09 13.15
CA PHE A 142 1.56 2.75 13.55
C PHE A 142 0.75 2.07 12.45
N THR A 143 1.24 0.94 11.94
CA THR A 143 0.52 0.11 10.98
C THR A 143 0.51 -1.33 11.46
N TRP A 144 -0.68 -1.94 11.46
CA TRP A 144 -0.85 -3.35 11.76
C TRP A 144 -1.62 -4.05 10.62
N GLU A 145 -0.93 -4.93 9.91
CA GLU A 145 -1.42 -5.67 8.77
C GLU A 145 -1.56 -7.15 9.09
N TRP A 146 -2.75 -7.66 8.80
CA TRP A 146 -3.23 -9.01 8.99
C TRP A 146 -4.26 -9.36 7.91
N ASN A 147 -3.80 -9.74 6.72
CA ASN A 147 -4.66 -10.08 5.58
C ASN A 147 -5.41 -11.42 5.70
N GLY A 148 -5.48 -12.00 6.90
CA GLY A 148 -6.33 -13.15 7.18
C GLY A 148 -5.79 -14.41 6.50
N CYS A 149 -4.77 -15.01 7.09
CA CYS A 149 -4.41 -16.38 6.73
C CYS A 149 -5.61 -17.29 7.02
N VAL A 150 -6.21 -17.84 5.96
CA VAL A 150 -7.27 -18.84 6.08
C VAL A 150 -6.60 -20.20 6.11
N TYR A 151 -6.77 -20.93 7.20
CA TYR A 151 -6.41 -22.34 7.28
C TYR A 151 -7.66 -23.20 7.24
N LYS A 152 -7.53 -24.40 6.67
CA LYS A 152 -8.54 -25.44 6.84
C LYS A 152 -8.24 -26.13 8.17
N ASP A 153 -9.21 -26.14 9.07
CA ASP A 153 -9.12 -26.96 10.28
C ASP A 153 -9.22 -28.46 9.94
N ALA A 154 -9.13 -29.34 10.94
CA ALA A 154 -9.23 -30.79 10.74
C ALA A 154 -10.57 -31.24 10.12
N THR A 155 -11.60 -30.38 10.16
CA THR A 155 -12.92 -30.64 9.54
C THR A 155 -13.00 -30.11 8.11
N GLY A 156 -11.92 -29.52 7.60
CA GLY A 156 -11.88 -28.87 6.29
C GLY A 156 -12.53 -27.47 6.28
N GLN A 157 -13.04 -26.99 7.41
CA GLN A 157 -13.64 -25.66 7.49
C GLN A 157 -12.56 -24.58 7.49
N ARG A 158 -12.81 -23.55 6.70
CA ARG A 158 -11.96 -22.36 6.61
C ARG A 158 -12.14 -21.54 7.88
N ARG A 159 -11.10 -21.47 8.72
CA ARG A 159 -11.04 -20.56 9.86
C ARG A 159 -10.10 -19.41 9.55
N GLU A 160 -10.58 -18.21 9.82
CA GLU A 160 -9.79 -17.00 9.76
C GLU A 160 -8.96 -16.92 11.05
N ILE A 161 -7.63 -16.83 10.90
CA ILE A 161 -6.75 -16.60 12.04
C ILE A 161 -6.91 -15.14 12.45
N LYS A 162 -7.23 -14.89 13.71
CA LYS A 162 -7.27 -13.55 14.29
C LYS A 162 -5.85 -13.06 14.59
N PRO A 163 -5.59 -11.73 14.54
CA PRO A 163 -4.28 -11.17 14.82
C PRO A 163 -3.80 -11.44 16.26
N THR A 164 -4.74 -11.60 17.19
CA THR A 164 -4.53 -12.08 18.57
C THR A 164 -5.50 -13.23 18.88
N GLY A 165 -5.13 -14.12 19.78
CA GLY A 165 -6.01 -15.22 20.21
C GLY A 165 -7.27 -14.73 20.94
N GLU A 166 -7.20 -13.57 21.59
CA GLU A 166 -8.33 -12.93 22.27
C GLU A 166 -8.52 -11.47 21.83
N THR A 167 -9.77 -11.02 21.74
CA THR A 167 -10.13 -9.67 21.26
C THR A 167 -9.71 -8.56 22.24
N ARG A 168 -9.77 -8.83 23.56
CA ARG A 168 -9.28 -7.89 24.59
C ARG A 168 -7.79 -7.56 24.45
N PHE A 169 -7.01 -8.45 23.84
CA PHE A 169 -5.58 -8.21 23.60
C PHE A 169 -5.37 -7.20 22.46
N GLU A 170 -6.16 -7.30 21.40
CA GLU A 170 -6.21 -6.30 20.34
C GLU A 170 -6.59 -4.94 20.94
N ASP A 171 -7.68 -4.87 21.72
CA ASP A 171 -8.13 -3.64 22.36
C ASP A 171 -7.05 -3.05 23.28
N ALA A 172 -6.38 -3.88 24.08
CA ALA A 172 -5.32 -3.41 24.97
C ALA A 172 -4.15 -2.77 24.19
N ILE A 173 -3.75 -3.38 23.07
CA ILE A 173 -2.67 -2.87 22.21
C ILE A 173 -3.09 -1.55 21.57
N LEU A 174 -4.28 -1.52 20.95
CA LEU A 174 -4.78 -0.32 20.27
C LEU A 174 -5.06 0.82 21.25
N ALA A 175 -5.44 0.53 22.50
CA ALA A 175 -5.57 1.54 23.54
C ALA A 175 -4.24 2.22 23.86
N GLU A 176 -3.11 1.50 23.86
CA GLU A 176 -1.80 2.14 24.05
C GLU A 176 -1.39 2.99 22.84
N VAL A 177 -1.74 2.59 21.62
CA VAL A 177 -1.49 3.35 20.39
C VAL A 177 -2.34 4.62 20.34
N CYS A 178 -3.64 4.53 20.64
CA CYS A 178 -4.56 5.67 20.55
C CYS A 178 -4.30 6.76 21.60
N ARG A 179 -3.52 6.46 22.66
CA ARG A 179 -3.07 7.45 23.66
C ARG A 179 -1.93 8.34 23.14
N LYS A 180 -1.35 8.04 21.98
CA LYS A 180 -0.21 8.78 21.44
C LYS A 180 -0.70 10.05 20.76
N SER A 181 -0.45 11.19 21.41
CA SER A 181 -0.76 12.52 20.85
C SER A 181 0.12 12.88 19.65
N THR A 182 1.27 12.23 19.50
CA THR A 182 2.20 12.42 18.36
C THR A 182 1.85 11.55 17.16
N LEU A 183 0.80 10.73 17.23
CA LEU A 183 0.46 9.80 16.16
C LEU A 183 -0.13 10.57 14.97
N GLU A 184 0.55 10.49 13.84
CA GLU A 184 0.18 11.17 12.59
C GLU A 184 -0.35 10.17 11.56
N HIS A 185 0.21 8.96 11.53
CA HIS A 185 -0.13 7.91 10.60
C HIS A 185 -0.67 6.69 11.34
N PHE A 186 -1.86 6.24 10.97
CA PHE A 186 -2.48 5.06 11.54
C PHE A 186 -3.02 4.13 10.45
N GLY A 187 -2.70 2.85 10.54
CA GLY A 187 -3.13 1.84 9.57
C GLY A 187 -3.56 0.52 10.22
N LEU A 188 -4.75 0.02 9.87
CA LEU A 188 -5.25 -1.31 10.21
C LEU A 188 -5.76 -2.02 8.95
N ASN A 189 -5.02 -3.04 8.53
CA ASN A 189 -5.34 -3.83 7.33
C ASN A 189 -5.63 -5.26 7.76
N GLY A 190 -6.89 -5.69 7.87
CA GLY A 190 -7.22 -7.02 8.40
C GLY A 190 -8.48 -7.05 9.27
N PRO A 191 -8.87 -8.23 9.80
CA PRO A 191 -10.14 -8.43 10.52
C PRO A 191 -10.13 -7.85 11.95
N PHE A 192 -9.59 -6.64 12.10
CA PHE A 192 -9.57 -5.87 13.34
C PHE A 192 -10.95 -5.31 13.67
N GLY A 193 -11.29 -5.22 14.95
CA GLY A 193 -12.58 -4.73 15.43
C GLY A 193 -13.75 -5.67 15.12
N GLY A 194 -13.47 -6.92 14.73
CA GLY A 194 -14.49 -7.90 14.34
C GLY A 194 -15.45 -8.25 15.47
N HIS A 195 -15.07 -8.00 16.71
CA HIS A 195 -15.87 -8.16 17.93
C HIS A 195 -16.67 -6.92 18.33
N VAL A 196 -16.50 -5.80 17.63
CA VAL A 196 -17.23 -4.57 17.94
C VAL A 196 -18.65 -4.70 17.39
N ASP A 197 -19.63 -4.64 18.29
CA ASP A 197 -21.07 -4.78 17.99
C ASP A 197 -21.81 -3.43 18.00
N GLY A 198 -21.07 -2.34 17.77
CA GLY A 198 -21.58 -0.97 17.71
C GLY A 198 -21.63 -0.29 19.07
N PRO A 199 -22.26 0.90 19.14
CA PRO A 199 -22.44 1.59 20.41
C PRO A 199 -23.33 0.74 21.32
N SER A 200 -22.81 0.38 22.50
CA SER A 200 -23.64 -0.20 23.57
C SER A 200 -24.66 0.85 24.03
N PHE A 201 -25.76 0.42 24.68
CA PHE A 201 -26.76 1.33 25.25
C PHE A 201 -26.15 2.39 26.20
N ASP A 202 -24.98 2.09 26.77
CA ASP A 202 -24.24 2.99 27.64
C ASP A 202 -23.47 4.08 26.87
N ASN A 203 -23.57 4.10 25.54
CA ASN A 203 -22.98 5.08 24.62
C ASN A 203 -21.45 5.23 24.76
N LYS A 204 -20.80 4.27 25.41
CA LYS A 204 -19.34 4.19 25.47
C LYS A 204 -18.89 3.49 24.20
N TYR A 205 -18.26 4.26 23.31
CA TYR A 205 -17.48 3.71 22.21
C TYR A 205 -16.28 2.95 22.80
N GLU A 206 -16.47 1.66 23.04
CA GLU A 206 -15.49 0.82 23.76
C GLU A 206 -14.24 0.53 22.94
N TYR A 207 -14.35 0.52 21.61
CA TYR A 207 -13.20 0.23 20.77
C TYR A 207 -12.23 1.43 20.73
N PRO A 208 -10.95 1.25 21.09
CA PRO A 208 -10.02 2.37 21.26
C PRO A 208 -9.82 3.23 20.02
N VAL A 209 -9.90 2.63 18.83
CA VAL A 209 -9.69 3.30 17.52
C VAL A 209 -10.65 4.46 17.30
N TRP A 210 -11.82 4.45 17.92
CA TRP A 210 -12.80 5.55 17.82
C TRP A 210 -12.36 6.84 18.50
N HIS A 211 -11.30 6.80 19.33
CA HIS A 211 -10.74 7.95 20.03
C HIS A 211 -9.56 8.60 19.30
N LEU A 212 -9.16 8.06 18.15
CA LEU A 212 -8.13 8.69 17.32
C LEU A 212 -8.55 10.10 16.87
N SER A 213 -7.56 10.97 16.75
CA SER A 213 -7.72 12.37 16.32
C SER A 213 -6.40 12.88 15.73
N ASN A 214 -6.45 14.02 15.04
CA ASN A 214 -5.26 14.71 14.50
C ASN A 214 -4.38 13.87 13.55
N LEU A 215 -4.95 12.86 12.88
CA LEU A 215 -4.22 12.05 11.89
C LEU A 215 -4.02 12.83 10.59
N THR A 216 -2.85 12.64 9.98
CA THR A 216 -2.52 13.10 8.61
C THR A 216 -2.67 11.97 7.59
N SER A 217 -2.58 10.71 8.03
CA SER A 217 -2.80 9.54 7.20
C SER A 217 -3.59 8.45 7.93
N LEU A 218 -4.61 7.93 7.27
CA LEU A 218 -5.44 6.85 7.77
C LEU A 218 -5.56 5.73 6.73
N GLU A 219 -5.27 4.51 7.14
CA GLU A 219 -5.47 3.31 6.32
C GLU A 219 -6.37 2.32 7.06
N LEU A 220 -7.56 2.07 6.55
CA LEU A 220 -8.48 1.07 7.08
C LEU A 220 -8.86 0.14 5.94
N PHE A 221 -8.47 -1.14 6.04
CA PHE A 221 -8.77 -2.11 5.01
C PHE A 221 -9.33 -3.39 5.62
N ASN A 222 -10.66 -3.55 5.60
CA ASN A 222 -11.40 -4.78 5.90
C ASN A 222 -12.92 -4.55 5.81
N HIS A 223 -13.71 -5.63 5.73
CA HIS A 223 -15.17 -5.56 5.79
C HIS A 223 -15.70 -5.16 7.17
N THR A 224 -14.89 -5.27 8.23
CA THR A 224 -15.32 -4.91 9.59
C THR A 224 -15.71 -3.44 9.73
N TRP A 225 -15.07 -2.55 8.97
CA TRP A 225 -15.38 -1.11 8.94
C TRP A 225 -16.73 -0.80 8.27
N LEU A 226 -17.31 -1.78 7.57
CA LEU A 226 -18.59 -1.68 6.88
C LEU A 226 -19.78 -2.13 7.73
N LYS A 227 -19.54 -2.67 8.93
CA LYS A 227 -20.62 -3.03 9.85
C LYS A 227 -21.47 -1.78 10.14
N PRO A 228 -22.81 -1.84 10.02
CA PRO A 228 -23.67 -0.70 10.31
C PRO A 228 -23.41 -0.07 11.68
N ALA A 229 -23.12 -0.92 12.66
CA ALA A 229 -22.76 -0.56 14.04
C ALA A 229 -21.50 0.34 14.15
N ASN A 230 -20.57 0.22 13.20
CA ASN A 230 -19.29 0.94 13.21
C ASN A 230 -19.35 2.27 12.43
N VAL A 231 -20.39 2.48 11.61
CA VAL A 231 -20.48 3.63 10.71
C VAL A 231 -20.44 4.96 11.44
N LEU A 232 -21.30 5.12 12.45
CA LEU A 232 -21.38 6.36 13.22
C LEU A 232 -20.07 6.65 14.00
N PRO A 233 -19.53 5.72 14.81
CA PRO A 233 -18.25 5.93 15.47
C PRO A 233 -17.12 6.29 14.49
N LEU A 234 -17.05 5.64 13.33
CA LEU A 234 -16.05 5.93 12.32
C LEU A 234 -16.22 7.34 11.73
N CYS A 235 -17.44 7.77 11.41
CA CYS A 235 -17.69 9.14 10.95
C CYS A 235 -17.28 10.19 12.00
N ILE A 236 -17.57 9.93 13.28
CA ILE A 236 -17.16 10.81 14.38
C ILE A 236 -15.63 10.87 14.47
N MET A 237 -14.95 9.72 14.42
CA MET A 237 -13.49 9.67 14.43
C MET A 237 -12.88 10.43 13.24
N LEU A 238 -13.39 10.23 12.03
CA LEU A 238 -12.94 10.96 10.83
C LEU A 238 -13.14 12.48 10.97
N SER A 239 -14.24 12.92 11.58
CA SER A 239 -14.49 14.35 11.81
C SER A 239 -13.51 15.02 12.79
N ARG A 240 -12.80 14.22 13.61
CA ARG A 240 -11.73 14.68 14.52
C ARG A 240 -10.35 14.73 13.86
N CYS A 241 -10.26 14.41 12.57
CA CYS A 241 -9.02 14.43 11.79
C CYS A 241 -9.13 15.44 10.62
N PRO A 242 -9.25 16.75 10.89
CA PRO A 242 -9.35 17.77 9.83
C PRO A 242 -8.04 17.92 9.02
N GLU A 243 -6.92 17.47 9.59
CA GLU A 243 -5.57 17.50 9.01
C GLU A 243 -5.27 16.31 8.09
N LEU A 244 -6.27 15.46 7.82
CA LEU A 244 -6.08 14.24 7.04
C LEU A 244 -5.70 14.59 5.59
N GLU A 245 -4.49 14.23 5.20
CA GLU A 245 -3.96 14.38 3.84
C GLU A 245 -4.15 13.10 3.01
N CYS A 246 -4.18 11.94 3.67
CA CYS A 246 -4.18 10.63 3.01
C CYS A 246 -5.23 9.71 3.63
N ILE A 247 -6.06 9.10 2.78
CA ILE A 247 -7.06 8.14 3.23
C ILE A 247 -7.07 6.89 2.35
N THR A 248 -6.99 5.73 2.98
CA THR A 248 -7.33 4.43 2.40
C THR A 248 -8.51 3.86 3.16
N ILE A 249 -9.63 3.61 2.48
CA ILE A 249 -10.87 3.12 3.09
C ILE A 249 -11.64 2.24 2.10
N PRO A 250 -12.46 1.28 2.57
CA PRO A 250 -13.24 0.46 1.66
C PRO A 250 -14.24 1.31 0.88
N LEU A 251 -14.34 1.05 -0.43
CA LEU A 251 -15.22 1.75 -1.36
C LEU A 251 -16.71 1.70 -0.91
N GLU A 252 -17.09 0.64 -0.23
CA GLU A 252 -18.45 0.40 0.26
C GLU A 252 -18.86 1.33 1.42
N PHE A 253 -17.93 2.08 1.99
CA PHE A 253 -18.21 3.03 3.07
C PHE A 253 -18.89 4.31 2.54
N LYS A 254 -20.19 4.21 2.22
CA LYS A 254 -20.98 5.28 1.56
C LYS A 254 -21.03 6.62 2.32
N HIS A 255 -20.82 6.59 3.63
CA HIS A 255 -20.88 7.77 4.50
C HIS A 255 -19.68 8.71 4.33
N LEU A 256 -18.64 8.27 3.60
CA LEU A 256 -17.49 9.10 3.26
C LEU A 256 -17.89 10.40 2.53
N SER A 257 -18.97 10.35 1.74
CA SER A 257 -19.52 11.51 1.01
C SER A 257 -19.96 12.68 1.90
N VAL A 258 -20.30 12.40 3.17
CA VAL A 258 -20.75 13.39 4.16
C VAL A 258 -19.57 14.04 4.89
N VAL A 259 -18.44 13.34 4.98
CA VAL A 259 -17.26 13.86 5.66
C VAL A 259 -16.51 14.84 4.75
N ARG A 260 -15.77 15.78 5.36
CA ARG A 260 -14.97 16.79 4.68
C ARG A 260 -13.57 16.78 5.23
N PHE A 261 -12.61 16.74 4.32
CA PHE A 261 -11.17 16.74 4.63
C PHE A 261 -10.50 17.88 3.86
N PRO A 262 -10.36 19.07 4.47
CA PRO A 262 -9.88 20.26 3.78
C PRO A 262 -8.47 20.12 3.17
N LYS A 263 -7.63 19.25 3.74
CA LYS A 263 -6.24 19.02 3.34
C LYS A 263 -6.02 17.72 2.57
N LEU A 264 -7.09 17.03 2.16
CA LEU A 264 -6.98 15.74 1.52
C LEU A 264 -6.34 15.84 0.14
N LYS A 265 -5.18 15.19 0.00
CA LYS A 265 -4.39 15.11 -1.23
C LYS A 265 -4.45 13.73 -1.85
N ARG A 266 -4.61 12.66 -1.06
CA ARG A 266 -4.53 11.27 -1.53
C ARG A 266 -5.71 10.45 -1.06
N ALA A 267 -6.40 9.80 -1.99
CA ALA A 267 -7.50 8.89 -1.69
C ALA A 267 -7.34 7.54 -2.40
N LYS A 268 -7.46 6.47 -1.63
CA LYS A 268 -7.46 5.09 -2.12
C LYS A 268 -8.74 4.39 -1.67
N LEU A 269 -9.62 4.13 -2.62
CA LEU A 269 -10.92 3.48 -2.43
C LEU A 269 -10.83 2.06 -2.96
N GLU A 270 -10.69 1.10 -2.05
CA GLU A 270 -10.54 -0.31 -2.42
C GLU A 270 -11.85 -1.07 -2.24
N LEU A 271 -12.20 -1.87 -3.24
CA LEU A 271 -13.31 -2.80 -3.14
C LEU A 271 -12.90 -3.97 -2.25
N VAL A 272 -13.53 -4.14 -1.09
CA VAL A 272 -13.18 -5.21 -0.13
C VAL A 272 -14.14 -6.40 -0.25
N SER A 273 -15.37 -6.14 -0.66
CA SER A 273 -16.46 -7.12 -0.77
C SER A 273 -17.02 -7.15 -2.19
N GLY A 274 -17.85 -8.16 -2.51
CA GLY A 274 -18.59 -8.24 -3.77
C GLY A 274 -19.72 -7.22 -3.88
N ALA A 275 -19.42 -5.94 -3.63
CA ALA A 275 -20.39 -4.85 -3.68
C ALA A 275 -20.94 -4.67 -5.10
N THR A 276 -22.09 -4.01 -5.18
CA THR A 276 -22.72 -3.63 -6.46
C THR A 276 -22.37 -2.20 -6.82
N SER A 277 -22.62 -1.79 -8.07
CA SER A 277 -22.44 -0.42 -8.56
C SER A 277 -23.19 0.67 -7.78
N SER A 278 -24.07 0.30 -6.82
CA SER A 278 -24.73 1.22 -5.91
C SER A 278 -23.78 1.98 -4.96
N VAL A 279 -22.49 1.62 -4.90
CA VAL A 279 -21.48 2.33 -4.11
C VAL A 279 -20.87 3.52 -4.86
N ASP A 280 -20.85 3.47 -6.19
CA ASP A 280 -20.19 4.48 -7.02
C ASP A 280 -20.76 5.90 -6.85
N PRO A 281 -22.09 6.12 -6.72
CA PRO A 281 -22.62 7.48 -6.52
C PRO A 281 -22.10 8.15 -5.25
N ALA A 282 -21.89 7.38 -4.18
CA ALA A 282 -21.33 7.91 -2.94
C ALA A 282 -19.85 8.26 -3.09
N ALA A 283 -19.08 7.43 -3.81
CA ALA A 283 -17.68 7.70 -4.14
C ALA A 283 -17.52 8.93 -5.05
N VAL A 284 -18.38 9.08 -6.08
CA VAL A 284 -18.44 10.29 -6.90
C VAL A 284 -18.70 11.52 -6.05
N ALA A 285 -19.73 11.49 -5.20
CA ALA A 285 -20.04 12.61 -4.32
C ALA A 285 -18.87 12.94 -3.38
N PHE A 286 -18.20 11.92 -2.83
CA PHE A 286 -17.00 12.12 -2.04
C PHE A 286 -15.89 12.83 -2.86
N ILE A 287 -15.60 12.34 -4.05
CA ILE A 287 -14.55 12.90 -4.93
C ILE A 287 -14.87 14.36 -5.31
N GLU A 288 -16.12 14.65 -5.70
CA GLU A 288 -16.56 16.01 -6.04
C GLU A 288 -16.43 16.99 -4.87
N ASN A 289 -16.55 16.48 -3.64
CA ASN A 289 -16.41 17.29 -2.42
C ASN A 289 -14.93 17.54 -2.02
N HIS A 290 -13.96 16.95 -2.71
CA HIS A 290 -12.53 17.05 -2.41
C HIS A 290 -11.70 17.44 -3.65
N PRO A 291 -11.87 18.67 -4.18
CA PRO A 291 -11.17 19.13 -5.38
C PRO A 291 -9.64 19.24 -5.20
N GLY A 292 -9.15 19.24 -3.96
CA GLY A 292 -7.72 19.28 -3.63
C GLY A 292 -6.96 17.97 -3.85
N LEU A 293 -7.64 16.89 -4.24
CA LEU A 293 -7.00 15.58 -4.47
C LEU A 293 -5.96 15.65 -5.60
N GLU A 294 -4.76 15.20 -5.28
CA GLU A 294 -3.62 15.07 -6.18
C GLU A 294 -3.41 13.61 -6.62
N GLU A 295 -3.78 12.63 -5.79
CA GLU A 295 -3.69 11.20 -6.11
C GLU A 295 -5.01 10.48 -5.81
N LEU A 296 -5.51 9.74 -6.81
CA LEU A 296 -6.72 8.92 -6.69
C LEU A 296 -6.45 7.49 -7.15
N SER A 297 -6.75 6.53 -6.27
CA SER A 297 -6.83 5.11 -6.61
C SER A 297 -8.24 4.61 -6.38
N TRP A 298 -9.00 4.40 -7.46
CA TRP A 298 -10.39 3.95 -7.38
C TRP A 298 -10.78 3.18 -8.63
N PHE A 299 -11.40 2.00 -8.47
CA PHE A 299 -11.88 1.17 -9.57
C PHE A 299 -13.41 1.06 -9.47
N PRO A 300 -14.18 1.95 -10.13
CA PRO A 300 -15.63 1.89 -10.05
C PRO A 300 -16.19 0.65 -10.72
N LEU A 301 -17.37 0.24 -10.26
CA LEU A 301 -18.11 -0.90 -10.82
C LEU A 301 -19.00 -0.50 -12.01
N SER A 302 -19.25 0.79 -12.18
CA SER A 302 -20.00 1.39 -13.28
C SER A 302 -19.24 2.58 -13.89
N ASN A 303 -19.78 3.19 -14.95
CA ASN A 303 -19.21 4.40 -15.53
C ASN A 303 -19.63 5.62 -14.70
N PRO A 304 -18.73 6.23 -13.91
CA PRO A 304 -19.10 7.38 -13.09
C PRO A 304 -19.40 8.60 -13.96
N ARG A 305 -20.12 9.55 -13.39
CA ARG A 305 -20.41 10.85 -14.01
C ARG A 305 -19.96 11.94 -13.07
N PHE A 306 -19.06 12.79 -13.52
CA PHE A 306 -18.55 13.91 -12.74
C PHE A 306 -19.12 15.24 -13.21
N ARG A 307 -19.16 16.21 -12.29
CA ARG A 307 -19.34 17.62 -12.62
C ARG A 307 -18.09 18.18 -13.32
N LYS A 308 -18.27 19.25 -14.09
CA LYS A 308 -17.18 19.98 -14.74
C LYS A 308 -16.18 20.49 -13.69
N GLY A 309 -14.88 20.36 -13.97
CA GLY A 309 -13.82 20.80 -13.06
C GLY A 309 -13.64 19.94 -11.82
N THR A 310 -14.11 18.68 -11.83
CA THR A 310 -13.88 17.73 -10.73
C THR A 310 -12.41 17.31 -10.68
N LEU A 311 -11.73 17.46 -9.54
CA LEU A 311 -10.30 17.13 -9.34
C LEU A 311 -9.31 17.89 -10.26
N PRO A 312 -9.31 19.24 -10.26
CA PRO A 312 -8.44 20.03 -11.12
C PRO A 312 -6.94 19.79 -10.86
N ASN A 313 -6.57 19.37 -9.65
CA ASN A 313 -5.18 19.16 -9.22
C ASN A 313 -4.71 17.70 -9.34
N LEU A 314 -5.50 16.82 -9.96
CA LEU A 314 -5.19 15.41 -10.04
C LEU A 314 -3.93 15.17 -10.87
N LYS A 315 -2.87 14.68 -10.21
CA LYS A 315 -1.59 14.32 -10.81
C LYS A 315 -1.49 12.82 -11.06
N ARG A 316 -2.04 11.98 -10.17
CA ARG A 316 -1.89 10.53 -10.25
C ARG A 316 -3.24 9.84 -10.22
N LEU A 317 -3.52 9.05 -11.25
CA LEU A 317 -4.76 8.29 -11.36
C LEU A 317 -4.45 6.81 -11.52
N ARG A 318 -5.00 6.01 -10.59
CA ARG A 318 -5.03 4.55 -10.66
C ARG A 318 -6.47 4.06 -10.69
N SER A 319 -6.94 3.59 -11.83
CA SER A 319 -8.38 3.38 -12.06
C SER A 319 -8.68 2.44 -13.23
N ASN A 320 -9.93 2.29 -13.64
CA ASN A 320 -10.30 1.86 -15.00
C ASN A 320 -10.47 3.05 -15.95
N GLY A 321 -10.48 2.77 -17.26
CA GLY A 321 -10.63 3.76 -18.33
C GLY A 321 -11.89 4.62 -18.22
N GLY A 322 -12.97 4.10 -17.62
CA GLY A 322 -14.23 4.81 -17.45
C GLY A 322 -14.11 6.09 -16.62
N VAL A 323 -13.28 6.09 -15.57
CA VAL A 323 -13.02 7.30 -14.76
C VAL A 323 -12.28 8.36 -15.55
N LEU A 324 -11.24 7.97 -16.29
CA LEU A 324 -10.45 8.92 -17.09
C LEU A 324 -11.32 9.58 -18.15
N THR A 325 -12.08 8.78 -18.90
CA THR A 325 -13.05 9.27 -19.89
C THR A 325 -14.08 10.21 -19.24
N ALA A 326 -14.66 9.83 -18.10
CA ALA A 326 -15.65 10.66 -17.42
C ALA A 326 -15.08 12.01 -16.93
N LEU A 327 -13.82 12.04 -16.47
CA LEU A 327 -13.16 13.27 -16.04
C LEU A 327 -12.91 14.24 -17.21
N LEU A 328 -12.52 13.70 -18.36
CA LEU A 328 -12.20 14.46 -19.56
C LEU A 328 -13.46 14.93 -20.30
N GLU A 329 -14.47 14.06 -20.41
CA GLU A 329 -15.78 14.42 -20.94
C GLU A 329 -16.48 15.51 -20.10
N ALA A 330 -16.33 15.47 -18.78
CA ALA A 330 -16.91 16.49 -17.89
C ALA A 330 -16.35 17.89 -18.18
N ASP A 331 -15.09 17.99 -18.59
CA ASP A 331 -14.47 19.27 -18.95
C ASP A 331 -14.83 19.71 -20.37
N ALA A 332 -14.99 18.75 -21.30
CA ALA A 332 -15.36 19.01 -22.70
C ALA A 332 -16.81 19.49 -22.87
N ARG A 333 -17.69 19.25 -21.89
CA ARG A 333 -19.06 19.78 -21.91
C ARG A 333 -19.03 21.31 -21.92
N VAL A 334 -19.30 21.86 -23.10
CA VAL A 334 -19.64 23.26 -23.29
C VAL A 334 -20.92 23.52 -22.48
N GLU A 335 -20.95 24.62 -21.74
CA GLU A 335 -22.11 25.08 -20.95
C GLU A 335 -23.27 25.47 -21.90
N GLU A 336 -23.81 24.54 -22.68
CA GLU A 336 -24.90 24.81 -23.63
C GLU A 336 -26.23 25.13 -22.92
N GLY A 337 -26.29 25.08 -21.58
CA GLY A 337 -27.54 25.14 -20.81
C GLY A 337 -27.82 26.44 -20.03
N SER A 338 -26.83 27.30 -19.76
CA SER A 338 -27.03 28.40 -18.82
C SER A 338 -27.71 29.65 -19.42
N GLN A 339 -27.90 29.73 -20.74
CA GLN A 339 -28.61 30.85 -21.39
C GLN A 339 -30.09 30.56 -21.74
N ALA A 340 -30.54 29.29 -21.74
CA ALA A 340 -31.91 28.97 -22.16
C ALA A 340 -32.96 29.06 -21.02
N LEU A 341 -32.55 28.99 -19.74
CA LEU A 341 -33.47 28.95 -18.59
C LEU A 341 -33.76 30.33 -17.95
N VAL A 342 -33.03 31.38 -18.32
CA VAL A 342 -33.32 32.76 -17.84
C VAL A 342 -34.45 33.42 -18.65
N GLY A 343 -34.82 32.88 -19.82
CA GLY A 343 -35.90 33.42 -20.67
C GLY A 343 -37.32 32.92 -20.37
N GLN A 344 -37.51 31.98 -19.43
CA GLN A 344 -38.79 31.25 -19.28
C GLN A 344 -39.45 31.36 -17.89
N LEU A 345 -39.03 32.31 -17.04
CA LEU A 345 -39.60 32.53 -15.69
C LEU A 345 -40.55 33.74 -15.57
N VAL A 346 -41.15 34.21 -16.67
CA VAL A 346 -42.25 35.20 -16.63
C VAL A 346 -43.49 34.64 -17.31
N SER A 347 -44.12 33.62 -16.71
CA SER A 347 -45.56 33.37 -16.88
C SER A 347 -46.06 32.49 -15.74
N VAL A 348 -46.33 33.11 -14.58
CA VAL A 348 -47.02 32.46 -13.46
C VAL A 348 -48.52 32.55 -13.74
N ALA A 349 -49.09 31.47 -14.25
CA ALA A 349 -50.54 31.28 -14.28
C ALA A 349 -51.01 30.72 -12.93
N VAL A 350 -51.87 31.51 -12.27
CA VAL A 350 -52.56 31.21 -11.02
C VAL A 350 -53.63 30.13 -11.26
N VAL A 351 -53.62 29.04 -10.47
CA VAL A 351 -54.72 28.06 -10.39
C VAL A 351 -54.91 27.63 -8.91
N PRO A 352 -56.16 27.46 -8.41
CA PRO A 352 -56.51 27.54 -6.99
C PRO A 352 -56.53 26.19 -6.24
N PRO A 353 -56.76 26.16 -4.90
CA PRO A 353 -56.51 24.99 -4.06
C PRO A 353 -57.80 24.22 -3.69
N LEU A 354 -57.80 22.90 -3.87
CA LEU A 354 -58.77 21.93 -3.30
C LEU A 354 -58.13 20.53 -3.50
N THR A 355 -58.13 19.52 -2.62
CA THR A 355 -58.85 19.20 -1.37
C THR A 355 -58.11 18.02 -0.70
N ALA A 356 -58.29 17.81 0.60
CA ALA A 356 -57.69 16.75 1.41
C ALA A 356 -58.11 15.31 0.99
N PRO A 357 -57.31 14.26 1.32
CA PRO A 357 -57.78 12.88 1.29
C PRO A 357 -58.03 12.30 2.70
N ALA A 358 -59.12 11.54 2.82
CA ALA A 358 -59.50 10.67 3.94
C ALA A 358 -59.10 9.20 3.63
N PRO A 359 -59.16 8.27 4.61
CA PRO A 359 -58.18 7.17 4.71
C PRO A 359 -58.66 5.78 4.27
N ALA A 360 -57.64 4.92 4.07
CA ALA A 360 -57.55 3.48 4.27
C ALA A 360 -58.48 2.50 3.52
N THR A 361 -57.85 1.60 2.76
CA THR A 361 -58.35 0.22 2.60
C THR A 361 -57.17 -0.76 2.57
N SER A 362 -57.24 -1.72 3.49
CA SER A 362 -56.37 -2.88 3.62
C SER A 362 -56.60 -3.90 2.51
N LEU A 363 -55.53 -4.44 1.93
CA LEU A 363 -55.58 -5.63 1.08
C LEU A 363 -54.58 -6.68 1.56
N THR A 364 -55.11 -7.89 1.68
CA THR A 364 -54.54 -9.14 2.17
C THR A 364 -53.42 -9.69 1.28
N VAL A 365 -52.35 -10.16 1.92
CA VAL A 365 -51.20 -10.82 1.29
C VAL A 365 -51.52 -12.29 0.98
N GLY A 366 -51.48 -12.65 -0.30
CA GLY A 366 -51.50 -14.04 -0.78
C GLY A 366 -50.11 -14.67 -0.75
N ALA A 367 -50.00 -15.82 -0.10
CA ALA A 367 -48.78 -16.63 -0.02
C ALA A 367 -48.40 -17.22 -1.40
N SER A 368 -47.15 -16.97 -1.84
CA SER A 368 -46.59 -17.55 -3.06
C SER A 368 -45.53 -18.61 -2.73
N LYS A 369 -45.74 -19.80 -3.30
CA LYS A 369 -44.96 -21.04 -3.09
C LYS A 369 -43.59 -20.94 -3.77
N ARG A 370 -42.50 -21.14 -3.01
CA ARG A 370 -41.14 -21.29 -3.54
C ARG A 370 -40.96 -22.67 -4.19
N SER A 371 -40.71 -22.70 -5.50
CA SER A 371 -40.27 -23.88 -6.23
C SER A 371 -38.77 -24.13 -6.02
N LYS A 372 -38.42 -25.32 -5.51
CA LYS A 372 -37.05 -25.83 -5.46
C LYS A 372 -36.62 -26.25 -6.87
N LYS A 373 -35.65 -25.55 -7.47
CA LYS A 373 -34.92 -26.07 -8.64
C LYS A 373 -33.58 -26.64 -8.18
N ARG A 374 -33.50 -27.95 -8.37
CA ARG A 374 -32.40 -28.88 -8.18
C ARG A 374 -31.42 -28.67 -9.35
N LEU A 375 -30.17 -28.29 -9.06
CA LEU A 375 -29.10 -28.22 -10.07
C LEU A 375 -28.26 -29.48 -9.95
N THR A 376 -28.11 -30.17 -11.06
CA THR A 376 -27.44 -31.47 -11.24
C THR A 376 -25.92 -31.32 -11.28
N MET A 377 -25.25 -32.21 -10.56
CA MET A 377 -23.82 -32.47 -10.62
C MET A 377 -23.38 -32.88 -12.02
N ILE A 378 -22.25 -32.34 -12.47
CA ILE A 378 -21.44 -32.90 -13.57
C ILE A 378 -20.33 -33.71 -12.90
N GLN A 379 -20.25 -34.99 -13.24
CA GLN A 379 -19.14 -35.90 -12.93
C GLN A 379 -18.07 -35.71 -14.00
N GLU A 380 -16.82 -35.51 -13.60
CA GLU A 380 -15.66 -35.79 -14.44
C GLU A 380 -14.85 -36.91 -13.81
N ALA A 381 -14.48 -37.84 -14.69
CA ALA A 381 -13.98 -39.16 -14.39
C ALA A 381 -12.47 -39.18 -14.20
N ASP A 382 -12.04 -40.09 -13.36
CA ASP A 382 -10.68 -40.55 -13.17
C ASP A 382 -10.10 -41.12 -14.48
N ALA A 383 -8.83 -40.82 -14.75
CA ALA A 383 -8.00 -41.62 -15.64
C ALA A 383 -6.60 -41.73 -15.02
N GLU A 384 -6.19 -42.99 -14.86
CA GLU A 384 -4.99 -43.47 -14.20
C GLU A 384 -3.70 -43.16 -14.98
N GLU A 385 -2.64 -43.24 -14.18
CA GLU A 385 -1.21 -43.50 -14.40
C GLU A 385 -0.78 -44.02 -15.79
N ASP A 386 0.33 -43.46 -16.30
CA ASP A 386 1.56 -44.24 -16.51
C ASP A 386 2.76 -43.36 -16.92
N GLY A 387 3.93 -43.65 -16.34
CA GLY A 387 5.16 -43.75 -17.13
C GLY A 387 6.17 -42.58 -17.18
N SER A 388 7.12 -42.63 -16.24
CA SER A 388 8.58 -42.63 -16.47
C SER A 388 9.42 -41.33 -16.59
N GLY A 389 10.56 -41.37 -15.89
CA GLY A 389 11.81 -40.62 -16.15
C GLY A 389 12.07 -39.48 -15.17
N GLY A 390 12.98 -39.53 -14.19
CA GLY A 390 14.26 -40.24 -14.09
C GLY A 390 15.42 -39.22 -14.22
N ARG A 391 15.94 -38.74 -13.07
CA ARG A 391 17.28 -38.15 -12.80
C ARG A 391 17.20 -37.47 -11.42
N GLY A 392 17.92 -37.91 -10.38
CA GLY A 392 19.39 -37.99 -10.27
C GLY A 392 19.81 -36.82 -9.37
N GLU A 393 19.77 -37.00 -8.05
CA GLU A 393 20.95 -37.19 -7.19
C GLU A 393 21.81 -35.91 -7.07
N ASP A 394 21.74 -35.26 -5.91
CA ASP A 394 22.89 -34.75 -5.14
C ASP A 394 22.37 -33.93 -3.95
N SER A 395 22.35 -34.54 -2.76
CA SER A 395 22.31 -33.81 -1.51
C SER A 395 23.10 -34.58 -0.45
N ASP A 396 24.28 -34.03 -0.18
CA ASP A 396 25.27 -34.46 0.78
C ASP A 396 24.72 -34.60 2.21
N GLU A 397 25.22 -35.64 2.86
CA GLU A 397 24.96 -36.02 4.24
C GLU A 397 25.61 -35.06 5.25
N GLY A 398 24.86 -34.76 6.31
CA GLY A 398 25.35 -34.15 7.54
C GLY A 398 24.53 -34.64 8.72
N GLY A 399 24.74 -35.90 9.10
CA GLY A 399 24.00 -36.58 10.16
C GLY A 399 24.31 -36.06 11.56
N ALA A 400 23.26 -35.76 12.32
CA ALA A 400 23.29 -35.70 13.78
C ALA A 400 22.09 -36.48 14.34
N THR A 401 22.41 -37.51 15.12
CA THR A 401 21.52 -38.43 15.83
C THR A 401 20.62 -37.74 16.86
N PRO A 402 19.35 -38.17 17.02
CA PRO A 402 18.55 -37.78 18.18
C PRO A 402 18.65 -38.83 19.31
N GLY A 403 19.00 -38.36 20.51
CA GLY A 403 18.89 -39.12 21.77
C GLY A 403 17.45 -39.18 22.31
N PRO A 404 17.17 -40.04 23.30
CA PRO A 404 15.82 -40.54 23.57
C PRO A 404 14.96 -39.60 24.42
N SER A 405 13.66 -39.63 24.11
CA SER A 405 12.55 -38.98 24.81
C SER A 405 12.56 -39.22 26.32
N ALA A 406 12.61 -38.13 27.08
CA ALA A 406 12.21 -38.09 28.48
C ALA A 406 10.68 -38.03 28.58
N ARG A 407 10.12 -39.04 29.23
CA ARG A 407 8.71 -39.23 29.56
C ARG A 407 8.38 -38.30 30.74
N PHE A 408 7.55 -37.28 30.53
CA PHE A 408 7.03 -36.45 31.62
C PHE A 408 5.80 -37.11 32.23
N GLU A 409 5.89 -37.39 33.54
CA GLU A 409 4.78 -37.81 34.38
C GLU A 409 3.84 -36.62 34.62
N LEU A 410 2.55 -36.83 34.34
CA LEU A 410 1.46 -35.94 34.67
C LEU A 410 1.17 -36.05 36.17
N ILE A 411 1.38 -34.96 36.90
CA ILE A 411 0.85 -34.76 38.25
C ILE A 411 -0.60 -34.30 38.08
N SER A 412 -1.53 -35.15 38.48
CA SER A 412 -2.94 -34.87 38.66
C SER A 412 -3.15 -34.04 39.94
N GLU A 413 -3.69 -32.83 39.79
CA GLU A 413 -4.26 -32.06 40.89
C GLU A 413 -5.78 -32.17 40.83
N ASP A 414 -6.35 -32.59 41.96
CA ASP A 414 -7.76 -32.77 42.22
C ASP A 414 -8.50 -31.42 42.23
N HIS A 415 -9.58 -31.32 41.45
CA HIS A 415 -10.51 -30.19 41.51
C HIS A 415 -11.83 -30.63 42.14
N GLU A 416 -12.15 -30.00 43.28
CA GLU A 416 -13.38 -30.14 44.03
C GLU A 416 -14.63 -29.78 43.19
N THR A 417 -15.64 -30.63 43.32
CA THR A 417 -16.98 -30.51 42.76
C THR A 417 -17.87 -29.61 43.61
N VAL A 418 -18.49 -28.61 42.98
CA VAL A 418 -19.62 -27.83 43.56
C VAL A 418 -20.80 -27.87 42.55
N PRO A 419 -22.05 -28.08 43.00
CA PRO A 419 -23.14 -28.45 42.10
C PRO A 419 -23.98 -27.26 41.60
N GLY A 420 -24.38 -27.37 40.34
CA GLY A 420 -25.78 -27.28 39.90
C GLY A 420 -26.49 -25.93 39.94
N SER A 421 -26.65 -25.31 38.76
CA SER A 421 -27.81 -24.48 38.46
C SER A 421 -28.14 -24.54 36.97
N SER A 422 -29.22 -25.24 36.65
CA SER A 422 -29.87 -25.32 35.35
C SER A 422 -30.66 -24.05 35.06
N SER A 423 -30.43 -23.44 33.90
CA SER A 423 -31.34 -22.42 33.36
C SER A 423 -31.69 -22.75 31.91
N SER A 424 -32.99 -22.76 31.66
CA SER A 424 -33.67 -23.03 30.40
C SER A 424 -33.60 -21.83 29.47
N THR A 425 -33.17 -22.04 28.23
CA THR A 425 -33.24 -21.04 27.15
C THR A 425 -34.57 -21.18 26.41
N ALA A 426 -35.43 -20.18 26.54
CA ALA A 426 -36.55 -19.93 25.64
C ALA A 426 -36.08 -19.01 24.51
N SER A 427 -36.32 -19.42 23.27
CA SER A 427 -36.02 -18.69 22.05
C SER A 427 -37.17 -17.73 21.72
N GLU A 428 -36.91 -16.42 21.77
CA GLU A 428 -37.79 -15.36 21.27
C GLU A 428 -37.20 -14.75 19.99
N GLU A 429 -37.92 -14.91 18.88
CA GLU A 429 -37.64 -14.23 17.61
C GLU A 429 -38.13 -12.78 17.69
N ALA A 430 -37.20 -11.83 17.88
CA ALA A 430 -37.49 -10.41 17.81
C ALA A 430 -37.19 -9.85 16.40
N SER A 431 -38.21 -9.27 15.77
CA SER A 431 -38.12 -8.57 14.48
C SER A 431 -37.33 -7.26 14.63
N ALA A 432 -36.25 -7.11 13.86
CA ALA A 432 -35.42 -5.90 13.86
C ALA A 432 -36.17 -4.69 13.30
N GLN A 433 -36.49 -3.71 14.16
CA GLN A 433 -36.92 -2.38 13.78
C GLN A 433 -35.69 -1.54 13.39
N TYR A 434 -35.73 -0.92 12.20
CA TYR A 434 -34.71 0.04 11.78
C TYR A 434 -34.78 1.29 12.66
N VAL A 435 -33.82 1.44 13.57
CA VAL A 435 -33.64 2.66 14.37
C VAL A 435 -33.25 3.80 13.42
N THR A 436 -34.06 4.85 13.40
CA THR A 436 -33.76 6.11 12.71
C THR A 436 -32.61 6.78 13.45
N VAL A 437 -31.43 6.82 12.80
CA VAL A 437 -30.22 7.46 13.35
C VAL A 437 -30.53 8.94 13.61
N PRO A 438 -30.20 9.48 14.80
CA PRO A 438 -30.42 10.90 15.10
C PRO A 438 -29.73 11.76 14.03
N ALA A 439 -30.44 12.76 13.53
CA ALA A 439 -29.91 13.72 12.58
C ALA A 439 -28.73 14.43 13.24
N ILE A 440 -27.51 14.07 12.83
CA ILE A 440 -26.31 14.81 13.18
C ILE A 440 -26.52 16.20 12.56
N THR A 441 -26.81 17.20 13.39
CA THR A 441 -26.83 18.60 12.98
C THR A 441 -25.41 19.01 12.64
N VAL A 442 -25.01 18.71 11.42
CA VAL A 442 -23.79 19.23 10.81
C VAL A 442 -24.02 20.73 10.64
N SER A 443 -23.24 21.53 11.37
CA SER A 443 -23.28 22.99 11.25
C SER A 443 -23.11 23.39 9.79
N ALA A 444 -23.81 24.44 9.35
CA ALA A 444 -23.74 24.93 7.97
C ALA A 444 -22.27 25.11 7.53
N PRO A 445 -21.93 24.72 6.29
CA PRO A 445 -20.54 24.66 5.86
C PRO A 445 -19.91 26.05 5.93
N PRO A 446 -18.74 26.21 6.58
CA PRO A 446 -17.95 27.42 6.42
C PRO A 446 -17.61 27.58 4.93
N THR A 447 -17.79 28.78 4.39
CA THR A 447 -17.45 29.11 3.01
C THR A 447 -15.98 28.82 2.77
N THR A 448 -15.69 27.80 1.96
CA THR A 448 -14.32 27.42 1.59
C THR A 448 -13.62 28.61 0.93
N PRO A 449 -12.41 29.01 1.38
CA PRO A 449 -11.67 30.11 0.76
C PRO A 449 -11.41 29.78 -0.71
N THR A 450 -12.06 30.55 -1.60
CA THR A 450 -12.20 30.26 -3.04
C THR A 450 -10.99 30.71 -3.87
N SER A 451 -9.89 31.17 -3.27
CA SER A 451 -8.70 31.59 -4.03
C SER A 451 -7.72 30.44 -4.26
N LEU A 452 -8.16 29.37 -4.92
CA LEU A 452 -7.22 28.41 -5.51
C LEU A 452 -6.73 29.02 -6.82
N ALA A 453 -5.41 29.15 -6.96
CA ALA A 453 -4.77 29.61 -8.18
C ALA A 453 -5.17 28.67 -9.32
N THR A 454 -6.05 29.13 -10.19
CA THR A 454 -6.50 28.38 -11.37
C THR A 454 -5.34 28.26 -12.34
N ASN A 455 -4.88 27.03 -12.61
CA ASN A 455 -3.96 26.72 -13.69
C ASN A 455 -4.46 27.38 -14.98
N GLN A 456 -3.61 28.19 -15.61
CA GLN A 456 -4.02 29.19 -16.62
C GLN A 456 -4.54 28.61 -17.94
N GLU A 457 -4.58 27.28 -18.12
CA GLU A 457 -5.00 26.67 -19.40
C GLU A 457 -6.08 25.57 -19.26
N GLY A 458 -6.61 25.32 -18.07
CA GLY A 458 -7.66 24.29 -17.88
C GLY A 458 -7.23 22.84 -18.17
N LEU A 459 -6.00 22.62 -18.60
CA LEU A 459 -5.41 21.29 -18.82
C LEU A 459 -5.05 20.62 -17.49
N ARG A 460 -5.32 19.32 -17.38
CA ARG A 460 -5.02 18.53 -16.18
C ARG A 460 -3.55 18.09 -16.15
N PRO A 461 -2.81 18.31 -15.04
CA PRO A 461 -1.39 18.00 -14.93
C PRO A 461 -1.15 16.52 -14.54
N PHE A 462 -1.66 15.58 -15.34
CA PHE A 462 -1.45 14.16 -15.05
C PHE A 462 0.02 13.78 -15.16
N GLU A 463 0.65 13.45 -14.04
CA GLU A 463 2.01 12.94 -13.94
C GLU A 463 2.07 11.42 -14.08
N SER A 464 1.04 10.71 -13.60
CA SER A 464 0.99 9.24 -13.58
C SER A 464 -0.39 8.70 -13.91
N LEU A 465 -0.44 7.81 -14.90
CA LEU A 465 -1.63 7.05 -15.30
C LEU A 465 -1.35 5.55 -15.16
N ASP A 466 -2.07 4.90 -14.23
CA ASP A 466 -2.15 3.45 -14.07
C ASP A 466 -3.60 3.01 -14.25
N VAL A 467 -4.07 3.01 -15.49
CA VAL A 467 -5.49 2.89 -15.82
C VAL A 467 -5.75 1.57 -16.54
N ILE A 468 -6.50 0.69 -15.89
CA ILE A 468 -6.93 -0.59 -16.45
C ILE A 468 -7.79 -0.34 -17.69
N SER A 469 -7.50 -1.08 -18.76
CA SER A 469 -8.11 -0.94 -20.08
C SER A 469 -7.85 0.40 -20.76
N LEU A 470 -6.80 1.12 -20.38
CA LEU A 470 -6.34 2.30 -21.12
C LEU A 470 -5.75 1.87 -22.46
N THR A 471 -6.32 2.39 -23.56
CA THR A 471 -5.77 2.25 -24.91
C THR A 471 -4.95 3.49 -25.29
N ALA A 472 -3.93 3.29 -26.13
CA ALA A 472 -3.17 4.40 -26.71
C ALA A 472 -4.07 5.37 -27.51
N SER A 473 -4.97 4.85 -28.35
CA SER A 473 -5.99 5.64 -29.06
C SER A 473 -6.87 6.51 -28.16
N THR A 474 -7.31 6.00 -27.00
CA THR A 474 -8.11 6.78 -26.04
C THR A 474 -7.28 7.93 -25.47
N LEU A 475 -6.01 7.67 -25.15
CA LEU A 475 -5.13 8.70 -24.64
C LEU A 475 -4.84 9.78 -25.70
N LEU A 476 -4.56 9.36 -26.94
CA LEU A 476 -4.31 10.26 -28.08
C LEU A 476 -5.52 11.13 -28.43
N SER A 477 -6.75 10.63 -28.29
CA SER A 477 -7.95 11.40 -28.61
C SER A 477 -8.22 12.52 -27.60
N PHE A 478 -7.88 12.33 -26.32
CA PHE A 478 -8.09 13.33 -25.28
C PHE A 478 -6.91 14.27 -25.05
N ALA A 479 -5.69 13.84 -25.36
CA ALA A 479 -4.46 14.61 -25.13
C ALA A 479 -4.51 16.06 -25.66
N PRO A 480 -5.15 16.37 -26.80
CA PRO A 480 -5.16 17.74 -27.31
C PRO A 480 -6.02 18.73 -26.52
N SER A 481 -6.99 18.25 -25.73
CA SER A 481 -8.05 19.12 -25.17
C SER A 481 -8.18 19.07 -23.65
N GLY A 482 -7.70 18.03 -22.98
CA GLY A 482 -7.93 17.84 -21.54
C GLY A 482 -6.70 17.55 -20.70
N MET A 483 -5.50 17.42 -21.29
CA MET A 483 -4.31 16.97 -20.59
C MET A 483 -3.09 17.83 -20.91
N ASP A 484 -2.27 18.09 -19.88
CA ASP A 484 -0.93 18.65 -20.08
C ASP A 484 0.02 17.55 -20.59
N ARG A 485 0.42 17.69 -21.85
CA ARG A 485 1.33 16.77 -22.56
C ARG A 485 2.72 16.68 -21.93
N ASN A 486 3.16 17.73 -21.24
CA ASN A 486 4.48 17.79 -20.63
C ASN A 486 4.51 17.22 -19.20
N ALA A 487 3.35 17.10 -18.56
CA ALA A 487 3.26 16.60 -17.18
C ALA A 487 3.44 15.08 -17.09
N LEU A 488 2.97 14.32 -18.10
CA LEU A 488 2.92 12.86 -18.03
C LEU A 488 4.31 12.22 -18.04
N GLN A 489 4.64 11.54 -16.93
CA GLN A 489 5.92 10.89 -16.71
C GLN A 489 5.80 9.38 -16.55
N HIS A 490 4.65 8.88 -16.09
CA HIS A 490 4.42 7.47 -15.81
C HIS A 490 3.16 6.98 -16.52
N LEU A 491 3.33 6.05 -17.46
CA LEU A 491 2.24 5.53 -18.26
C LEU A 491 2.19 4.01 -18.19
N SER A 492 1.05 3.47 -17.75
CA SER A 492 0.72 2.05 -17.82
C SER A 492 -0.30 1.80 -18.91
N LEU A 493 0.07 1.03 -19.93
CA LEU A 493 -0.82 0.64 -21.02
C LEU A 493 -1.21 -0.82 -20.87
N ASP A 494 -2.50 -1.10 -20.98
CA ASP A 494 -3.01 -2.47 -21.03
C ASP A 494 -3.13 -2.97 -22.47
N MET A 495 -3.35 -2.06 -23.43
CA MET A 495 -3.58 -2.37 -24.83
C MET A 495 -3.29 -1.18 -25.74
N PHE A 496 -3.00 -1.45 -27.01
CA PHE A 496 -2.93 -0.47 -28.08
C PHE A 496 -3.31 -1.12 -29.41
N GLY A 497 -3.71 -0.30 -30.39
CA GLY A 497 -4.23 -0.74 -31.68
C GLY A 497 -3.13 -1.13 -32.66
N ASP A 498 -2.09 -0.31 -32.77
CA ASP A 498 -0.97 -0.54 -33.67
C ASP A 498 0.32 0.13 -33.18
N ILE A 499 1.43 -0.19 -33.83
CA ILE A 499 2.76 0.35 -33.48
C ILE A 499 2.83 1.87 -33.72
N GLN A 500 2.08 2.40 -34.68
CA GLN A 500 2.06 3.83 -34.98
C GLN A 500 1.45 4.62 -33.82
N GLU A 501 0.41 4.11 -33.15
CA GLU A 501 -0.15 4.72 -31.94
C GLU A 501 0.93 4.91 -30.85
N MET A 502 1.88 3.98 -30.74
CA MET A 502 2.98 4.09 -29.77
C MET A 502 4.00 5.17 -30.17
N TYR A 503 4.24 5.35 -31.46
CA TYR A 503 5.07 6.46 -31.95
C TYR A 503 4.39 7.81 -31.70
N ASP A 504 3.10 7.90 -32.04
CA ASP A 504 2.31 9.10 -31.81
C ASP A 504 2.25 9.44 -30.31
N LEU A 505 2.18 8.43 -29.43
CA LEU A 505 2.25 8.63 -27.99
C LEU A 505 3.62 9.15 -27.53
N ALA A 506 4.71 8.63 -28.07
CA ALA A 506 6.06 9.10 -27.73
C ALA A 506 6.26 10.57 -28.16
N ASP A 507 5.74 10.94 -29.33
CA ASP A 507 5.77 12.31 -29.83
C ASP A 507 4.84 13.25 -29.03
N MET A 508 3.68 12.75 -28.61
CA MET A 508 2.70 13.50 -27.81
C MET A 508 3.18 13.74 -26.37
N PHE A 509 3.86 12.77 -25.76
CA PHE A 509 4.26 12.78 -24.35
C PHE A 509 5.77 12.57 -24.19
N PRO A 510 6.59 13.60 -24.52
CA PRO A 510 8.05 13.45 -24.61
C PRO A 510 8.75 13.21 -23.26
N ASN A 511 8.06 13.44 -22.14
CA ASN A 511 8.59 13.36 -20.79
C ASN A 511 8.32 12.02 -20.08
N ILE A 512 7.80 11.01 -20.77
CA ILE A 512 7.59 9.68 -20.18
C ILE A 512 8.94 9.09 -19.75
N ARG A 513 9.04 8.78 -18.44
CA ARG A 513 10.20 8.16 -17.79
C ARG A 513 9.92 6.73 -17.34
N TRP A 514 8.66 6.38 -17.18
CA TRP A 514 8.22 5.04 -16.80
C TRP A 514 7.13 4.59 -17.76
N LEU A 515 7.31 3.42 -18.37
CA LEU A 515 6.38 2.85 -19.33
C LEU A 515 6.14 1.38 -19.00
N ASN A 516 4.89 0.99 -18.78
CA ASN A 516 4.48 -0.42 -18.79
C ASN A 516 3.89 -0.76 -20.16
N LEU A 517 4.57 -1.64 -20.90
CA LEU A 517 4.21 -2.04 -22.26
C LEU A 517 3.54 -3.43 -22.24
N PRO A 518 2.32 -3.59 -22.79
CA PRO A 518 1.63 -4.87 -22.84
C PRO A 518 2.29 -5.80 -23.86
N PRO A 519 2.22 -7.13 -23.68
CA PRO A 519 2.91 -8.07 -24.56
C PRO A 519 2.26 -8.27 -25.94
N ARG A 520 1.04 -7.76 -26.11
CA ARG A 520 0.25 -7.91 -27.33
C ARG A 520 -0.48 -6.61 -27.64
N TYR A 521 -0.72 -6.37 -28.92
CA TYR A 521 -1.55 -5.27 -29.41
C TYR A 521 -2.72 -5.83 -30.24
N TYR A 522 -3.75 -5.00 -30.44
CA TYR A 522 -5.04 -5.42 -31.00
C TYR A 522 -5.36 -4.58 -32.26
N PRO A 523 -4.89 -5.00 -33.44
CA PRO A 523 -5.18 -4.26 -34.67
C PRO A 523 -6.68 -4.16 -34.93
N PRO A 524 -7.15 -3.08 -35.58
CA PRO A 524 -8.58 -2.87 -35.83
C PRO A 524 -9.19 -4.03 -36.63
N LEU A 525 -8.41 -4.60 -37.57
CA LEU A 525 -8.70 -5.81 -38.33
C LEU A 525 -7.38 -6.49 -38.73
N PRO A 526 -7.20 -7.81 -38.55
CA PRO A 526 -8.07 -8.77 -37.85
C PRO A 526 -8.06 -8.56 -36.32
N ARG A 527 -9.14 -8.93 -35.62
CA ARG A 527 -9.28 -8.71 -34.16
C ARG A 527 -8.44 -9.67 -33.28
N GLU A 528 -7.49 -10.38 -33.86
CA GLU A 528 -6.64 -11.30 -33.11
C GLU A 528 -5.49 -10.53 -32.45
N PRO A 529 -5.17 -10.82 -31.18
CA PRO A 529 -4.08 -10.15 -30.50
C PRO A 529 -2.75 -10.54 -31.15
N VAL A 530 -2.02 -9.55 -31.66
CA VAL A 530 -0.70 -9.74 -32.26
C VAL A 530 0.36 -9.58 -31.18
N LYS A 531 1.24 -10.57 -31.07
CA LYS A 531 2.35 -10.58 -30.13
C LYS A 531 3.45 -9.63 -30.61
N LEU A 532 3.97 -8.79 -29.72
CA LEU A 532 5.12 -7.93 -30.06
C LEU A 532 6.36 -8.78 -30.32
N THR A 533 7.09 -8.45 -31.38
CA THR A 533 8.42 -8.99 -31.66
C THR A 533 9.50 -8.18 -30.94
N ILE A 534 10.72 -8.71 -30.88
CA ILE A 534 11.87 -7.96 -30.34
C ILE A 534 12.11 -6.70 -31.17
N ASP A 535 11.99 -6.80 -32.49
CA ASP A 535 12.19 -5.68 -33.41
C ASP A 535 11.16 -4.57 -33.18
N ASP A 536 9.88 -4.92 -32.94
CA ASP A 536 8.84 -3.94 -32.59
C ASP A 536 9.21 -3.19 -31.30
N ILE A 537 9.70 -3.92 -30.28
CA ILE A 537 10.10 -3.31 -29.00
C ILE A 537 11.32 -2.40 -29.19
N LEU A 538 12.32 -2.83 -29.97
CA LEU A 538 13.49 -2.03 -30.31
C LEU A 538 13.16 -0.82 -31.19
N ALA A 539 12.04 -0.85 -31.91
CA ALA A 539 11.54 0.29 -32.67
C ALA A 539 10.73 1.28 -31.80
N ILE A 540 9.91 0.77 -30.89
CA ILE A 540 9.03 1.57 -30.01
C ILE A 540 9.81 2.25 -28.89
N VAL A 541 10.55 1.48 -28.09
CA VAL A 541 11.09 1.95 -26.80
C VAL A 541 12.05 3.14 -26.94
N PRO A 542 12.98 3.18 -27.92
CA PRO A 542 13.91 4.31 -28.06
C PRO A 542 13.25 5.65 -28.41
N ARG A 543 11.99 5.65 -28.87
CA ARG A 543 11.23 6.89 -29.13
C ARG A 543 10.94 7.65 -27.84
N PHE A 544 10.83 6.95 -26.72
CA PHE A 544 10.70 7.55 -25.40
C PHE A 544 12.07 7.99 -24.88
N THR A 545 12.58 9.11 -25.40
CA THR A 545 13.95 9.62 -25.14
C THR A 545 14.28 9.87 -23.66
N HIS A 546 13.26 10.00 -22.80
CA HIS A 546 13.37 10.18 -21.36
C HIS A 546 13.16 8.89 -20.55
N LEU A 547 12.97 7.75 -21.19
CA LEU A 547 12.62 6.52 -20.51
C LEU A 547 13.74 6.04 -19.57
N GLU A 548 13.39 5.94 -18.29
CA GLU A 548 14.26 5.42 -17.23
C GLU A 548 13.87 3.98 -16.85
N ILE A 549 12.59 3.63 -16.90
CA ILE A 549 12.06 2.36 -16.40
C ILE A 549 11.08 1.74 -17.41
N LEU A 550 11.42 0.55 -17.90
CA LEU A 550 10.55 -0.28 -18.73
C LEU A 550 9.92 -1.40 -17.89
N LYS A 551 8.60 -1.38 -17.78
CA LYS A 551 7.79 -2.38 -17.08
C LYS A 551 6.99 -3.24 -18.05
N GLY A 552 6.49 -4.36 -17.52
CA GLY A 552 5.65 -5.30 -18.24
C GLY A 552 6.40 -6.55 -18.70
N CYS A 553 5.64 -7.47 -19.30
CA CYS A 553 6.15 -8.74 -19.80
C CYS A 553 6.38 -8.73 -21.32
N ALA A 554 6.29 -7.57 -21.99
CA ALA A 554 6.40 -7.50 -23.45
C ALA A 554 7.72 -8.05 -23.99
N LEU A 555 8.85 -7.62 -23.41
CA LEU A 555 10.18 -8.09 -23.81
C LEU A 555 10.31 -9.62 -23.68
N TRP A 556 9.93 -10.16 -22.52
CA TRP A 556 10.01 -11.59 -22.25
C TRP A 556 9.06 -12.40 -23.10
N SER A 557 7.84 -11.88 -23.29
CA SER A 557 6.86 -12.51 -24.17
C SER A 557 7.45 -12.58 -25.57
N ALA A 558 7.98 -11.49 -26.13
CA ALA A 558 8.50 -11.41 -27.49
C ALA A 558 9.52 -12.51 -27.83
N VAL A 559 10.37 -12.87 -26.87
CA VAL A 559 11.40 -13.89 -27.08
C VAL A 559 10.83 -15.32 -27.18
N GLY A 560 9.77 -15.63 -26.43
CA GLY A 560 9.13 -16.94 -26.41
C GLY A 560 9.64 -17.84 -25.27
N ASP A 561 9.81 -19.12 -25.54
CA ASP A 561 10.04 -20.17 -24.55
C ASP A 561 11.34 -19.97 -23.74
N ASP A 562 11.40 -20.56 -22.54
CA ASP A 562 12.52 -20.49 -21.59
C ASP A 562 13.73 -21.38 -21.99
N THR A 563 14.06 -21.37 -23.28
CA THR A 563 15.25 -22.05 -23.80
C THR A 563 16.50 -21.21 -23.58
N GLU A 564 17.68 -21.82 -23.56
CA GLU A 564 18.95 -21.08 -23.46
C GLU A 564 19.13 -20.08 -24.61
N GLU A 565 18.67 -20.43 -25.82
CA GLU A 565 18.60 -19.50 -26.96
C GLU A 565 17.64 -18.33 -26.71
N GLY A 566 16.51 -18.59 -26.03
CA GLY A 566 15.62 -17.55 -25.55
C GLY A 566 16.32 -16.61 -24.57
N LYS A 567 16.99 -17.16 -23.54
CA LYS A 567 17.74 -16.35 -22.56
C LYS A 567 18.78 -15.47 -23.24
N GLN A 568 19.56 -16.03 -24.18
CA GLN A 568 20.55 -15.25 -24.95
C GLN A 568 19.89 -14.13 -25.76
N ARG A 569 18.78 -14.40 -26.46
CA ARG A 569 18.04 -13.37 -27.21
C ARG A 569 17.52 -12.23 -26.32
N VAL A 570 17.10 -12.53 -25.07
CA VAL A 570 16.74 -11.47 -24.13
C VAL A 570 17.97 -10.65 -23.72
N HIS A 571 19.09 -11.30 -23.44
CA HIS A 571 20.35 -10.62 -23.12
C HIS A 571 20.78 -9.67 -24.25
N ASP A 572 20.68 -10.12 -25.50
CA ASP A 572 21.01 -9.32 -26.68
C ASP A 572 20.02 -8.14 -26.86
N ALA A 573 18.72 -8.38 -26.62
CA ALA A 573 17.70 -7.34 -26.68
C ALA A 573 17.87 -6.28 -25.57
N ILE A 574 18.20 -6.70 -24.33
CA ILE A 574 18.51 -5.77 -23.23
C ILE A 574 19.77 -4.96 -23.54
N GLY A 575 20.81 -5.62 -24.07
CA GLY A 575 22.02 -4.94 -24.51
C GLY A 575 21.73 -3.86 -25.56
N SER A 576 20.90 -4.19 -26.55
CA SER A 576 20.45 -3.26 -27.59
C SER A 576 19.63 -2.10 -27.01
N LEU A 577 18.68 -2.37 -26.10
CA LEU A 577 17.91 -1.33 -25.43
C LEU A 577 18.77 -0.39 -24.59
N VAL A 578 19.78 -0.92 -23.89
CA VAL A 578 20.73 -0.12 -23.10
C VAL A 578 21.56 0.81 -24.00
N GLN A 579 21.92 0.38 -25.20
CA GLN A 579 22.60 1.24 -26.17
C GLN A 579 21.66 2.31 -26.74
N LEU A 580 20.44 1.94 -27.11
CA LEU A 580 19.47 2.83 -27.75
C LEU A 580 18.81 3.83 -26.76
N CYS A 581 18.73 3.48 -25.47
CA CYS A 581 18.08 4.27 -24.43
C CYS A 581 19.09 4.69 -23.35
N PRO A 582 19.79 5.83 -23.51
CA PRO A 582 20.87 6.23 -22.62
C PRO A 582 20.42 6.49 -21.17
N LYS A 583 19.14 6.81 -20.96
CA LYS A 583 18.57 7.05 -19.63
C LYS A 583 17.97 5.80 -18.97
N LEU A 584 17.91 4.67 -19.68
CA LEU A 584 17.33 3.43 -19.15
C LEU A 584 18.15 2.92 -17.96
N ARG A 585 17.46 2.71 -16.84
CA ARG A 585 17.99 2.28 -15.54
C ARG A 585 17.45 0.94 -15.11
N GLU A 586 16.21 0.61 -15.48
CA GLU A 586 15.54 -0.59 -15.01
C GLU A 586 14.64 -1.21 -16.08
N VAL A 587 14.72 -2.53 -16.22
CA VAL A 587 13.80 -3.35 -17.02
C VAL A 587 13.18 -4.40 -16.10
N SER A 588 11.89 -4.66 -16.19
CA SER A 588 11.26 -5.75 -15.44
C SER A 588 11.79 -7.10 -15.89
N HIS A 589 11.90 -8.05 -14.97
CA HIS A 589 12.16 -9.45 -15.25
C HIS A 589 10.85 -10.24 -15.39
N ASN A 590 10.86 -11.40 -16.07
CA ASN A 590 9.67 -12.27 -16.15
C ASN A 590 9.40 -13.01 -14.84
N GLU A 591 10.45 -13.31 -14.07
CA GLU A 591 10.34 -14.05 -12.82
C GLU A 591 9.66 -13.21 -11.75
N TRP A 592 8.49 -13.71 -11.32
CA TRP A 592 7.76 -13.18 -10.18
C TRP A 592 8.39 -13.68 -8.89
N TYR A 593 8.84 -12.76 -8.03
CA TYR A 593 9.40 -13.11 -6.75
C TYR A 593 8.30 -13.18 -5.69
N ASP A 594 7.71 -14.38 -5.52
CA ASP A 594 6.56 -14.65 -4.63
C ASP A 594 6.70 -14.02 -3.25
N LYS A 595 7.90 -14.14 -2.65
CA LYS A 595 8.16 -13.63 -1.30
C LYS A 595 7.82 -12.14 -1.23
N ARG A 596 8.25 -11.33 -2.22
CA ARG A 596 8.05 -9.88 -2.21
C ARG A 596 6.88 -9.42 -3.08
N LYS A 597 6.09 -10.35 -3.64
CA LYS A 597 4.95 -10.06 -4.53
C LYS A 597 5.32 -9.03 -5.61
N GLY A 598 6.42 -9.27 -6.31
CA GLY A 598 6.87 -8.37 -7.37
C GLY A 598 7.85 -9.05 -8.31
N PHE A 599 7.89 -8.58 -9.55
CA PHE A 599 8.86 -9.05 -10.53
C PHE A 599 10.29 -8.69 -10.10
N MET A 600 11.24 -9.60 -10.38
CA MET A 600 12.65 -9.24 -10.33
C MET A 600 12.94 -8.11 -11.32
N ARG A 601 14.10 -7.46 -11.17
CA ARG A 601 14.41 -6.24 -11.92
C ARG A 601 15.81 -6.38 -12.49
N VAL A 602 15.95 -6.18 -13.78
CA VAL A 602 17.25 -6.02 -14.43
C VAL A 602 17.64 -4.56 -14.26
N VAL A 603 18.69 -4.31 -13.46
CA VAL A 603 19.18 -2.96 -13.18
C VAL A 603 20.39 -2.69 -14.04
N VAL A 604 20.35 -1.58 -14.76
CA VAL A 604 21.42 -1.10 -15.65
C VAL A 604 22.34 -0.19 -14.83
N GLU A 605 23.61 -0.54 -14.77
CA GLU A 605 24.68 0.24 -14.15
C GLU A 605 25.62 0.77 -15.23
N ARG A 606 25.71 2.10 -15.35
CA ARG A 606 26.62 2.80 -16.26
C ARG A 606 27.81 3.33 -15.46
N ARG A 607 29.03 3.05 -15.91
CA ARG A 607 30.27 3.51 -15.29
C ARG A 607 31.21 4.05 -16.34
N PHE A 608 31.82 5.20 -16.09
CA PHE A 608 32.89 5.73 -16.95
C PHE A 608 34.20 5.05 -16.57
N VAL A 609 34.82 4.39 -17.54
CA VAL A 609 36.12 3.71 -17.40
C VAL A 609 37.12 4.43 -18.27
N LYS A 610 38.29 4.74 -17.72
CA LYS A 610 39.40 5.32 -18.48
C LYS A 610 40.12 4.23 -19.24
N VAL A 611 40.15 4.32 -20.57
CA VAL A 611 40.79 3.36 -21.48
C VAL A 611 41.86 4.11 -22.30
N PRO A 612 43.06 3.55 -22.52
CA PRO A 612 44.08 4.23 -23.33
C PRO A 612 43.58 4.46 -24.77
N ARG A 613 43.77 5.67 -25.27
CA ARG A 613 43.31 6.09 -26.60
C ARG A 613 44.04 5.29 -27.68
N GLY A 614 43.31 4.51 -28.48
CA GLY A 614 43.84 3.77 -29.63
C GLY A 614 44.13 2.28 -29.40
N THR A 615 43.92 1.72 -28.20
CA THR A 615 43.99 0.27 -27.99
C THR A 615 42.63 -0.37 -28.26
N THR A 616 42.49 -1.06 -29.40
CA THR A 616 41.33 -1.93 -29.68
C THR A 616 41.47 -3.31 -29.02
N THR A 617 42.66 -3.64 -28.50
CA THR A 617 42.99 -4.91 -27.85
C THR A 617 43.55 -4.68 -26.46
N PHE A 618 42.94 -5.31 -25.46
CA PHE A 618 43.33 -5.20 -24.05
C PHE A 618 44.45 -6.22 -23.76
N ASP A 619 45.70 -5.90 -24.08
CA ASP A 619 46.87 -6.79 -23.89
C ASP A 619 47.58 -6.63 -22.54
N GLY A 620 47.09 -5.73 -21.67
CA GLY A 620 47.52 -5.64 -20.26
C GLY A 620 48.87 -4.94 -20.03
N SER A 621 49.56 -4.48 -21.07
CA SER A 621 50.77 -3.66 -20.96
C SER A 621 50.46 -2.19 -21.19
N ALA A 622 49.96 -1.50 -20.17
CA ALA A 622 49.77 -0.06 -20.20
C ALA A 622 51.12 0.65 -20.04
N GLU A 623 51.61 1.32 -21.10
CA GLU A 623 52.77 2.20 -21.01
C GLU A 623 52.40 3.48 -20.23
N GLU A 624 53.23 3.87 -19.26
CA GLU A 624 53.10 5.14 -18.54
C GLU A 624 53.23 6.31 -19.53
N GLY A 625 52.12 7.01 -19.81
CA GLY A 625 52.09 8.20 -20.66
C GLY A 625 51.03 8.21 -21.76
N GLN A 626 50.25 7.13 -21.94
CA GLN A 626 49.16 7.11 -22.93
C GLN A 626 48.00 8.03 -22.52
N GLU A 627 47.47 8.79 -23.50
CA GLU A 627 46.27 9.61 -23.34
C GLU A 627 45.08 8.69 -23.01
N MET A 628 44.36 8.97 -21.92
CA MET A 628 43.22 8.14 -21.49
C MET A 628 41.91 8.76 -21.97
N GLU A 629 41.08 7.97 -22.66
CA GLU A 629 39.72 8.33 -23.05
C GLU A 629 38.72 7.74 -22.02
N GLU A 630 37.74 8.54 -21.60
CA GLU A 630 36.66 8.05 -20.74
C GLU A 630 35.56 7.42 -21.60
N ILE A 631 35.44 6.10 -21.54
CA ILE A 631 34.41 5.33 -22.24
C ILE A 631 33.33 4.95 -21.23
N GLU A 632 32.06 5.19 -21.58
CA GLU A 632 30.94 4.70 -20.78
C GLU A 632 30.75 3.19 -21.02
N VAL A 633 30.92 2.41 -19.97
CA VAL A 633 30.64 0.98 -19.96
C VAL A 633 29.32 0.75 -19.24
N ALA A 634 28.35 0.17 -19.95
CA ALA A 634 27.08 -0.25 -19.37
C ALA A 634 27.10 -1.74 -19.05
N SER A 635 26.72 -2.09 -17.82
CA SER A 635 26.52 -3.45 -17.35
C SER A 635 25.11 -3.60 -16.81
N TYR A 636 24.58 -4.81 -16.76
CA TYR A 636 23.27 -5.04 -16.15
C TYR A 636 23.25 -6.34 -15.37
N GLY A 637 22.40 -6.38 -14.33
CA GLY A 637 22.27 -7.56 -13.47
C GLY A 637 20.89 -7.66 -12.84
N ILE A 638 20.49 -8.88 -12.51
CA ILE A 638 19.19 -9.17 -11.87
C ILE A 638 19.30 -8.81 -10.38
N LYS A 639 18.41 -7.93 -9.93
CA LYS A 639 18.24 -7.55 -8.53
C LYS A 639 16.83 -7.91 -8.08
N LYS A 640 16.73 -8.34 -6.82
CA LYS A 640 15.44 -8.54 -6.15
C LYS A 640 14.65 -7.22 -6.15
N PRO A 641 13.30 -7.27 -6.18
CA PRO A 641 12.49 -6.06 -6.09
C PRO A 641 12.85 -5.27 -4.81
N PHE A 642 13.10 -3.97 -4.98
CA PHE A 642 13.13 -3.03 -3.86
C PHE A 642 11.71 -2.52 -3.65
N PHE A 643 11.30 -2.40 -2.40
CA PHE A 643 10.22 -1.48 -2.05
C PHE A 643 10.87 -0.13 -1.77
N LYS A 644 10.44 0.89 -2.51
CA LYS A 644 10.70 2.29 -2.20
C LYS A 644 9.63 2.80 -1.24
#